data_AF-A0A7C6XCD3-F1
#
_entry.id   AF-A0A7C6XCD3-F1
#
_cell.length_a   1.000
_cell.length_b   1.000
_cell.length_c   1.000
_cell.angle_alpha   90.00
_cell.angle_beta   90.00
_cell.angle_gamma   90.00
#
_symmetry.space_group_name_H-M   'P 1'
#
loop_
_entity.id
_entity.type
_entity.pdbx_description
1 polymer ?
#
loop_
_entity_poly.entity_id
_entity_poly.type
_entity_poly.pdbx_seq_one_letter_code
_entity_poly.pdbx_strand_id
1 'polypeptide(L)'
;MRRHRSLSYAILLAVAAATALLPLVRPAAAAEKAEPAPPVIAAPPGAAGTYQDRDGVPHPWRVNEAFALLWDGVPYLPAGMVFQPRSLAEPEKPEAWEADSALLRAWKEAGIRDVLIQPDRPAPAIPVDAWQRLIDQLEALGLCYGIALPIAPIQPAAGYYVRAGAFRLGPLKTAGEHATKITLPDVTDLRAQRIAAASIGVDSGALLRVDWAKASPGEGGLRATANLDKAPREETIIELRPLLASTPGLPDLWSHFGAVRDSLIALAPLKFGSGLRFFVHPLAGIIDLDGSAGYLVPTSEAYRLEFEAFLARKYRKIEALRSQWDFRGELPSDLQTAARLVPLAISSARGRTTGYLLDEKESRCYAINPGESRFWYDHLYFREHSLREQVNQLAQFIAEQLADVPVVMECAGSIRYFHINNQPSGGFAGIGLRATPEHVPAKTATAIGAARLAASRPWCLALALEACDTAPRLEAAVNTVRQAGAKGWFVAPPSTAPADLPAWVAAQRATQESRDDAADYTPRYLLFPHSIRETGGFGHQQLPVGAEPGPVREDCWWIPTLAGWDPIDLGPDLRGFGIRDQSGYRILMWSPKGKRRIHLLPRTYETVEVRNLDGKVIARHRKGKRLRIDLSEQPVIITQLNPLQATPIEVAQAELEELDRMTRELGLKGHSVRALQGALSLARTLKPEVDPMGVRQLIRAPLAAARRLLEAPETPQAPPTMQSLE
;
A
#
# COMPACT_ATOMS: atom_id res chain seq x y z
N MET A 1 -3.46 -29.39 64.89
CA MET A 1 -3.24 -28.35 63.84
C MET A 1 -1.95 -27.55 64.08
N ARG A 2 -0.77 -28.20 64.05
CA ARG A 2 0.56 -27.56 64.15
C ARG A 2 1.58 -28.49 63.49
N ARG A 3 1.75 -28.43 62.15
CA ARG A 3 2.88 -29.09 61.44
C ARG A 3 3.16 -28.60 60.00
N HIS A 4 2.62 -27.46 59.55
CA HIS A 4 2.85 -26.95 58.18
C HIS A 4 3.54 -25.57 58.09
N ARG A 5 4.10 -25.03 59.18
CA ARG A 5 4.79 -23.71 59.17
C ARG A 5 6.32 -23.76 59.11
N SER A 6 6.95 -24.94 59.15
CA SER A 6 8.43 -25.05 59.18
C SER A 6 9.10 -25.20 57.81
N LEU A 7 8.37 -25.49 56.73
CA LEU A 7 8.98 -25.66 55.39
C LEU A 7 9.18 -24.32 54.65
N SER A 8 8.37 -23.30 54.95
CA SER A 8 8.41 -22.00 54.25
C SER A 8 9.57 -21.10 54.69
N TYR A 9 10.13 -21.30 55.89
CA TYR A 9 11.28 -20.50 56.37
C TYR A 9 12.63 -21.00 55.83
N ALA A 10 12.75 -22.29 55.51
CA ALA A 10 13.99 -22.86 54.97
C ALA A 10 14.26 -22.43 53.52
N ILE A 11 13.21 -22.23 52.72
CA ILE A 11 13.32 -21.79 51.31
C ILE A 11 13.67 -20.29 51.23
N LEU A 12 13.17 -19.47 52.16
CA LEU A 12 13.49 -18.02 52.22
C LEU A 12 14.94 -17.75 52.66
N LEU A 13 15.52 -18.60 53.51
CA LEU A 13 16.93 -18.49 53.93
C LEU A 13 17.92 -18.95 52.84
N ALA A 14 17.53 -19.92 51.99
CA ALA A 14 18.38 -20.37 50.89
C ALA A 14 18.51 -19.33 49.76
N VAL A 15 17.47 -18.52 49.51
CA VAL A 15 17.49 -17.46 48.49
C VAL A 15 18.29 -16.23 48.95
N ALA A 16 18.31 -15.94 50.26
CA ALA A 16 19.10 -14.85 50.83
C ALA A 16 20.61 -15.15 50.91
N ALA A 17 21.00 -16.42 51.07
CA ALA A 17 22.42 -16.81 51.11
C ALA A 17 23.09 -16.83 49.73
N ALA A 18 22.33 -17.03 48.65
CA ALA A 18 22.86 -17.05 47.28
C ALA A 18 23.20 -15.65 46.71
N THR A 19 22.75 -14.58 47.36
CA THR A 19 23.02 -13.19 46.93
C THR A 19 24.25 -12.56 47.60
N ALA A 20 24.87 -13.23 48.58
CA ALA A 20 25.98 -12.69 49.37
C ALA A 20 27.40 -13.11 48.92
N LEU A 21 27.54 -13.81 47.78
CA LEU A 21 28.84 -14.29 47.26
C LEU A 21 29.12 -13.82 45.81
N LEU A 22 28.92 -12.53 45.55
CA LEU A 22 29.52 -11.85 44.40
C LEU A 22 30.60 -10.88 44.89
N PRO A 23 31.84 -10.93 44.37
CA PRO A 23 32.94 -10.12 44.87
C PRO A 23 32.70 -8.63 44.61
N LEU A 24 33.05 -7.83 45.63
CA LEU A 24 33.20 -6.38 45.60
C LEU A 24 34.12 -5.94 44.44
N VAL A 25 33.53 -5.53 43.32
CA VAL A 25 34.20 -4.68 42.34
C VAL A 25 33.95 -3.24 42.76
N ARG A 26 35.03 -2.53 43.14
CA ARG A 26 35.01 -1.11 43.47
C ARG A 26 34.36 -0.29 42.34
N PRO A 27 33.52 0.71 42.63
CA PRO A 27 33.07 1.64 41.61
C PRO A 27 34.27 2.49 41.21
N ALA A 28 34.86 2.19 40.05
CA ALA A 28 35.61 3.20 39.33
C ALA A 28 34.63 4.32 39.01
N ALA A 29 35.01 5.56 39.34
CA ALA A 29 34.25 6.76 39.03
C ALA A 29 33.70 6.66 37.60
N ALA A 30 32.39 6.51 37.47
CA ALA A 30 31.71 6.51 36.20
C ALA A 30 31.81 7.93 35.66
N ALA A 31 32.85 8.17 34.87
CA ALA A 31 32.85 9.24 33.90
C ALA A 31 31.49 9.17 33.18
N GLU A 32 30.78 10.29 33.23
CA GLU A 32 29.53 10.56 32.54
C GLU A 32 29.73 10.19 31.06
N LYS A 33 29.47 8.92 30.72
CA LYS A 33 29.47 8.45 29.34
C LYS A 33 28.25 9.10 28.73
N ALA A 34 28.47 10.23 28.09
CA ALA A 34 27.53 10.84 27.16
C ALA A 34 26.86 9.72 26.38
N GLU A 35 25.55 9.63 26.54
CA GLU A 35 24.69 8.72 25.78
C GLU A 35 25.11 8.86 24.31
N PRO A 36 25.52 7.79 23.61
CA PRO A 36 25.91 7.91 22.23
C PRO A 36 24.74 8.55 21.50
N ALA A 37 25.00 9.71 20.88
CA ALA A 37 23.99 10.39 20.09
C ALA A 37 23.35 9.34 19.17
N PRO A 38 22.01 9.29 19.07
CA PRO A 38 21.34 8.35 18.17
C PRO A 38 22.02 8.50 16.81
N PRO A 39 22.39 7.38 16.15
CA PRO A 39 23.11 7.45 14.89
C PRO A 39 22.33 8.37 13.97
N VAL A 40 22.98 9.47 13.56
CA VAL A 40 22.44 10.35 12.53
C VAL A 40 22.38 9.48 11.30
N ILE A 41 21.20 8.93 11.01
CA ILE A 41 20.96 8.20 9.77
C ILE A 41 21.20 9.22 8.67
N ALA A 42 22.33 9.10 7.97
CA ALA A 42 22.64 9.98 6.86
C ALA A 42 21.47 9.94 5.88
N ALA A 43 21.05 11.11 5.41
CA ALA A 43 19.98 11.18 4.44
C ALA A 43 20.38 10.38 3.19
N PRO A 44 19.44 9.69 2.53
CA PRO A 44 19.77 8.85 1.39
C PRO A 44 20.47 9.68 0.31
N PRO A 45 21.48 9.12 -0.38
CA PRO A 45 22.11 9.79 -1.50
C PRO A 45 21.08 10.08 -2.60
N GLY A 46 21.34 11.10 -3.41
CA GLY A 46 20.58 11.32 -4.65
C GLY A 46 21.01 10.34 -5.74
N ALA A 47 20.07 9.91 -6.57
CA ALA A 47 20.41 9.16 -7.78
C ALA A 47 21.32 10.00 -8.67
N ALA A 48 22.31 9.38 -9.33
CA ALA A 48 23.29 10.06 -10.16
C ALA A 48 23.85 9.14 -11.25
N GLY A 49 24.38 9.75 -12.31
CA GLY A 49 25.01 9.08 -13.44
C GLY A 49 25.74 10.06 -14.35
N THR A 50 26.24 9.60 -15.48
CA THR A 50 26.89 10.42 -16.50
C THR A 50 26.52 9.91 -17.89
N TYR A 51 25.63 10.65 -18.55
CA TYR A 51 25.25 10.38 -19.93
C TYR A 51 26.37 10.78 -20.89
N GLN A 52 26.65 9.98 -21.92
CA GLN A 52 27.52 10.37 -23.02
C GLN A 52 26.68 10.51 -24.28
N ASP A 53 26.69 11.69 -24.89
CA ASP A 53 25.95 11.92 -26.13
C ASP A 53 26.66 11.29 -27.35
N ARG A 54 26.01 11.38 -28.52
CA ARG A 54 26.53 10.87 -29.81
C ARG A 54 27.89 11.44 -30.20
N ASP A 55 28.24 12.61 -29.69
CA ASP A 55 29.48 13.32 -29.98
C ASP A 55 30.56 13.03 -28.91
N GLY A 56 30.24 12.19 -27.92
CA GLY A 56 31.12 11.79 -26.83
C GLY A 56 31.21 12.81 -25.70
N VAL A 57 30.33 13.81 -25.67
CA VAL A 57 30.30 14.82 -24.61
C VAL A 57 29.65 14.22 -23.35
N PRO A 58 30.34 14.22 -22.20
CA PRO A 58 29.78 13.73 -20.96
C PRO A 58 28.86 14.77 -20.30
N HIS A 59 27.69 14.33 -19.87
CA HIS A 59 26.68 15.09 -19.15
C HIS A 59 26.42 14.47 -17.77
N PRO A 60 27.10 14.94 -16.70
CA PRO A 60 26.83 14.47 -15.35
C PRO A 60 25.44 14.92 -14.89
N TRP A 61 24.70 13.99 -14.30
CA TRP A 61 23.40 14.29 -13.71
C TRP A 61 23.29 13.73 -12.29
N ARG A 62 22.48 14.39 -11.45
CA ARG A 62 22.17 13.94 -10.08
C ARG A 62 20.85 14.49 -9.58
N VAL A 63 20.24 13.83 -8.60
CA VAL A 63 19.03 14.31 -7.92
C VAL A 63 19.39 14.99 -6.60
N ASN A 64 18.85 16.19 -6.35
CA ASN A 64 19.08 16.91 -5.09
C ASN A 64 18.15 16.43 -3.95
N GLU A 65 18.22 17.08 -2.79
CA GLU A 65 17.40 16.71 -1.62
C GLU A 65 15.90 16.98 -1.81
N ALA A 66 15.55 17.90 -2.71
CA ALA A 66 14.20 18.32 -3.03
C ALA A 66 13.59 17.54 -4.21
N PHE A 67 14.19 16.40 -4.57
CA PHE A 67 13.78 15.54 -5.69
C PHE A 67 13.88 16.21 -7.06
N ALA A 68 14.77 17.19 -7.26
CA ALA A 68 15.00 17.84 -8.55
C ALA A 68 16.20 17.23 -9.27
N LEU A 69 16.08 17.05 -10.59
CA LEU A 69 17.20 16.67 -11.44
C LEU A 69 18.12 17.88 -11.63
N LEU A 70 19.41 17.69 -11.40
CA LEU A 70 20.49 18.60 -11.78
C LEU A 70 21.18 17.99 -12.99
N TRP A 71 21.15 18.68 -14.12
CA TRP A 71 21.80 18.32 -15.37
C TRP A 71 22.97 19.26 -15.61
N ASP A 72 24.19 18.74 -15.74
CA ASP A 72 25.42 19.54 -15.83
C ASP A 72 25.57 20.53 -14.66
N GLY A 73 25.06 20.13 -13.49
CA GLY A 73 25.04 20.96 -12.28
C GLY A 73 23.91 21.99 -12.21
N VAL A 74 23.11 22.15 -13.27
CA VAL A 74 22.00 23.12 -13.34
C VAL A 74 20.67 22.42 -13.14
N PRO A 75 19.73 22.98 -12.35
CA PRO A 75 18.39 22.40 -12.22
C PRO A 75 17.67 22.26 -13.57
N TYR A 76 17.19 21.06 -13.85
CA TYR A 76 16.32 20.75 -14.98
C TYR A 76 14.89 20.53 -14.48
N LEU A 77 14.00 21.46 -14.82
CA LEU A 77 12.60 21.47 -14.39
C LEU A 77 11.69 21.47 -15.63
N PRO A 78 11.49 20.32 -16.31
CA PRO A 78 10.77 20.29 -17.57
C PRO A 78 9.33 20.75 -17.44
N ALA A 79 8.89 21.52 -18.42
CA ALA A 79 7.50 21.94 -18.58
C ALA A 79 7.19 21.86 -20.08
N GLY A 80 6.55 20.75 -20.46
CA GLY A 80 6.53 20.32 -21.85
C GLY A 80 5.23 19.68 -22.30
N MET A 81 5.30 19.10 -23.51
CA MET A 81 4.18 18.42 -24.16
C MET A 81 4.49 16.92 -24.31
N VAL A 82 3.48 16.08 -24.16
CA VAL A 82 3.57 14.68 -24.60
C VAL A 82 3.34 14.64 -26.11
N PHE A 83 4.25 13.99 -26.83
CA PHE A 83 4.22 13.84 -28.27
C PHE A 83 4.01 12.38 -28.64
N GLN A 84 2.93 12.09 -29.36
CA GLN A 84 2.63 10.76 -29.92
C GLN A 84 2.93 10.77 -31.42
N PRO A 85 4.15 10.42 -31.83
CA PRO A 85 4.58 10.53 -33.23
C PRO A 85 3.86 9.52 -34.13
N ARG A 86 3.13 10.02 -35.12
CA ARG A 86 2.51 9.19 -36.15
C ARG A 86 3.55 8.51 -37.03
N SER A 87 4.69 9.16 -37.24
CA SER A 87 5.83 8.64 -38.00
C SER A 87 6.50 7.42 -37.37
N LEU A 88 6.29 7.16 -36.07
CA LEU A 88 6.72 5.90 -35.47
C LEU A 88 5.65 4.81 -35.55
N ALA A 89 4.36 5.20 -35.60
CA ALA A 89 3.26 4.26 -35.81
C ALA A 89 3.26 3.71 -37.25
N GLU A 90 3.47 4.60 -38.22
CA GLU A 90 3.37 4.37 -39.67
C GLU A 90 4.67 4.86 -40.39
N PRO A 91 5.85 4.28 -40.10
CA PRO A 91 7.14 4.78 -40.58
C PRO A 91 7.30 4.78 -42.10
N GLU A 92 6.53 3.94 -42.78
CA GLU A 92 6.49 3.85 -44.24
C GLU A 92 5.73 4.99 -44.93
N LYS A 93 4.94 5.79 -44.18
CA LYS A 93 4.11 6.87 -44.75
C LYS A 93 4.80 8.23 -44.64
N PRO A 94 5.22 8.85 -45.77
CA PRO A 94 5.87 10.16 -45.75
C PRO A 94 4.99 11.25 -45.11
N GLU A 95 3.67 11.18 -45.29
CA GLU A 95 2.73 12.15 -44.73
C GLU A 95 2.71 12.15 -43.20
N ALA A 96 2.97 10.99 -42.57
CA ALA A 96 3.08 10.89 -41.12
C ALA A 96 4.31 11.64 -40.61
N TRP A 97 5.45 11.52 -41.32
CA TRP A 97 6.65 12.29 -41.02
C TRP A 97 6.46 13.79 -41.20
N GLU A 98 5.87 14.22 -42.32
CA GLU A 98 5.67 15.65 -42.58
C GLU A 98 4.73 16.28 -41.55
N ALA A 99 3.68 15.59 -41.14
CA ALA A 99 2.77 16.05 -40.09
C ALA A 99 3.48 16.20 -38.73
N ASP A 100 4.26 15.19 -38.33
CA ASP A 100 5.03 15.21 -37.08
C ASP A 100 6.10 16.32 -37.09
N SER A 101 6.85 16.45 -38.19
CA SER A 101 7.88 17.48 -38.34
C SER A 101 7.28 18.90 -38.33
N ALA A 102 6.13 19.10 -38.99
CA ALA A 102 5.44 20.39 -38.98
C ALA A 102 4.93 20.73 -37.57
N LEU A 103 4.37 19.75 -36.86
CA LEU A 103 3.89 19.93 -35.49
C LEU A 103 5.02 20.30 -34.52
N LEU A 104 6.15 19.61 -34.58
CA LEU A 104 7.31 19.91 -33.72
C LEU A 104 7.89 21.30 -33.98
N ARG A 105 7.93 21.75 -35.25
CA ARG A 105 8.33 23.12 -35.60
C ARG A 105 7.35 24.14 -35.03
N ALA A 106 6.05 23.93 -35.19
CA ALA A 106 5.02 24.81 -34.64
C ALA A 106 5.10 24.90 -33.11
N TRP A 107 5.34 23.77 -32.42
CA TRP A 107 5.56 23.77 -30.97
C TRP A 107 6.81 24.54 -30.56
N LYS A 108 7.91 24.38 -31.30
CA LYS A 108 9.14 25.13 -31.06
C LYS A 108 8.91 26.64 -31.23
N GLU A 109 8.22 27.05 -32.29
CA GLU A 109 7.84 28.44 -32.55
C GLU A 109 6.94 29.02 -31.44
N ALA A 110 6.05 28.20 -30.89
CA ALA A 110 5.23 28.55 -29.73
C ALA A 110 6.00 28.58 -28.40
N GLY A 111 7.29 28.24 -28.38
CA GLY A 111 8.17 28.32 -27.21
C GLY A 111 8.29 27.05 -26.37
N ILE A 112 7.81 25.90 -26.87
CA ILE A 112 8.03 24.60 -26.25
C ILE A 112 9.52 24.25 -26.32
N ARG A 113 10.04 23.72 -25.20
CA ARG A 113 11.45 23.27 -25.07
C ARG A 113 11.58 21.80 -24.72
N ASP A 114 10.60 21.25 -24.01
CA ASP A 114 10.62 19.89 -23.49
C ASP A 114 9.51 19.04 -24.13
N VAL A 115 9.87 17.84 -24.57
CA VAL A 115 8.94 16.89 -25.19
C VAL A 115 9.09 15.50 -24.57
N LEU A 116 7.98 14.86 -24.19
CA LEU A 116 7.98 13.43 -23.86
C LEU A 116 7.46 12.64 -25.04
N ILE A 117 8.31 11.84 -25.67
CA ILE A 117 7.93 10.96 -26.78
C ILE A 117 7.20 9.74 -26.21
N GLN A 118 5.97 9.51 -26.66
CA GLN A 118 5.16 8.36 -26.27
C GLN A 118 4.66 7.65 -27.54
N PRO A 119 5.36 6.59 -28.01
CA PRO A 119 4.93 5.87 -29.20
C PRO A 119 3.67 5.02 -28.91
N ASP A 120 2.82 4.86 -29.92
CA ASP A 120 1.61 3.99 -29.83
C ASP A 120 1.92 2.51 -30.14
N ARG A 121 3.18 2.20 -30.47
CA ARG A 121 3.68 0.84 -30.73
C ARG A 121 4.77 0.48 -29.73
N PRO A 122 5.00 -0.82 -29.45
CA PRO A 122 6.15 -1.26 -28.69
C PRO A 122 7.45 -0.65 -29.25
N ALA A 123 8.22 0.05 -28.41
CA ALA A 123 9.44 0.73 -28.80
C ALA A 123 10.42 -0.20 -29.53
N PRO A 124 10.68 -1.45 -29.07
CA PRO A 124 11.52 -2.41 -29.80
C PRO A 124 11.01 -2.82 -31.19
N ALA A 125 9.72 -2.64 -31.48
CA ALA A 125 9.12 -3.04 -32.75
C ALA A 125 9.12 -1.91 -33.80
N ILE A 126 9.60 -0.72 -33.44
CA ILE A 126 9.73 0.41 -34.34
C ILE A 126 11.12 0.35 -34.99
N PRO A 127 11.23 0.52 -36.33
CA PRO A 127 12.51 0.53 -37.03
C PRO A 127 13.49 1.57 -36.46
N VAL A 128 14.77 1.19 -36.34
CA VAL A 128 15.84 2.03 -35.78
C VAL A 128 16.02 3.33 -36.58
N ASP A 129 15.90 3.27 -37.90
CA ASP A 129 15.99 4.44 -38.78
C ASP A 129 14.85 5.43 -38.58
N ALA A 130 13.62 4.95 -38.34
CA ALA A 130 12.48 5.80 -38.00
C ALA A 130 12.70 6.52 -36.66
N TRP A 131 13.17 5.80 -35.64
CA TRP A 131 13.58 6.38 -34.36
C TRP A 131 14.68 7.43 -34.52
N GLN A 132 15.77 7.08 -35.22
CA GLN A 132 16.92 7.95 -35.41
C GLN A 132 16.51 9.23 -36.15
N ARG A 133 15.67 9.13 -37.18
CA ARG A 133 15.14 10.28 -37.92
C ARG A 133 14.39 11.25 -37.02
N LEU A 134 13.52 10.74 -36.14
CA LEU A 134 12.80 11.58 -35.17
C LEU A 134 13.74 12.22 -34.16
N ILE A 135 14.68 11.45 -33.60
CA ILE A 135 15.68 11.96 -32.66
C ILE A 135 16.49 13.09 -33.29
N ASP A 136 16.99 12.90 -34.52
CA ASP A 136 17.77 13.91 -35.24
C ASP A 136 16.96 15.19 -35.47
N GLN A 137 15.66 15.08 -35.74
CA GLN A 137 14.77 16.24 -35.88
C GLN A 137 14.59 16.99 -34.55
N LEU A 138 14.49 16.30 -33.41
CA LEU A 138 14.40 16.93 -32.09
C LEU A 138 15.70 17.67 -31.73
N GLU A 139 16.85 17.06 -32.00
CA GLU A 139 18.18 17.67 -31.80
C GLU A 139 18.36 18.89 -32.71
N ALA A 140 17.98 18.79 -33.99
CA ALA A 140 18.04 19.91 -34.94
C ALA A 140 17.17 21.10 -34.52
N LEU A 141 16.06 20.85 -33.82
CA LEU A 141 15.20 21.89 -33.24
C LEU A 141 15.69 22.38 -31.86
N GLY A 142 16.75 21.78 -31.31
CA GLY A 142 17.26 22.07 -29.97
C GLY A 142 16.19 21.86 -28.90
N LEU A 143 15.45 20.76 -28.98
CA LEU A 143 14.46 20.34 -27.98
C LEU A 143 15.11 19.36 -27.00
N CYS A 144 14.78 19.50 -25.72
CA CYS A 144 15.08 18.47 -24.72
C CYS A 144 13.96 17.42 -24.73
N TYR A 145 14.29 16.14 -24.57
CA TYR A 145 13.28 15.09 -24.65
C TYR A 145 13.49 13.92 -23.69
N GLY A 146 12.37 13.33 -23.29
CA GLY A 146 12.32 12.00 -22.70
C GLY A 146 11.67 11.01 -23.66
N ILE A 147 11.96 9.72 -23.50
CA ILE A 147 11.40 8.66 -24.35
C ILE A 147 10.70 7.62 -23.48
N ALA A 148 9.41 7.40 -23.73
CA ALA A 148 8.71 6.25 -23.19
C ALA A 148 9.06 4.98 -23.97
N LEU A 149 9.30 3.88 -23.23
CA LEU A 149 9.72 2.60 -23.79
C LEU A 149 8.61 1.54 -23.68
N PRO A 150 7.38 1.76 -24.20
CA PRO A 150 6.37 0.72 -24.13
C PRO A 150 6.86 -0.56 -24.80
N ILE A 151 6.52 -1.71 -24.24
CA ILE A 151 6.92 -3.01 -24.75
C ILE A 151 5.72 -3.79 -25.26
N ALA A 152 5.97 -4.86 -26.00
CA ALA A 152 4.90 -5.75 -26.42
C ALA A 152 4.15 -6.29 -25.20
N PRO A 153 2.84 -6.55 -25.30
CA PRO A 153 2.07 -7.15 -24.22
C PRO A 153 2.76 -8.41 -23.70
N ILE A 154 3.09 -8.41 -22.42
CA ILE A 154 3.63 -9.58 -21.72
C ILE A 154 2.45 -10.49 -21.39
N GLN A 155 2.64 -11.81 -21.52
CA GLN A 155 1.63 -12.77 -21.11
C GLN A 155 1.22 -12.51 -19.65
N PRO A 156 -0.08 -12.30 -19.36
CA PRO A 156 -0.54 -12.10 -18.00
C PRO A 156 -0.35 -13.36 -17.15
N ALA A 157 -0.12 -13.17 -15.85
CA ALA A 157 0.06 -14.25 -14.91
C ALA A 157 -1.23 -15.08 -14.76
N ALA A 158 -1.09 -16.40 -14.89
CA ALA A 158 -2.11 -17.36 -14.51
C ALA A 158 -2.01 -17.67 -13.00
N GLY A 159 -3.14 -17.80 -12.32
CA GLY A 159 -3.11 -18.01 -10.88
C GLY A 159 -4.47 -18.17 -10.23
N TYR A 160 -4.46 -18.56 -8.97
CA TYR A 160 -5.68 -18.64 -8.18
C TYR A 160 -6.07 -17.26 -7.67
N TYR A 161 -7.34 -16.90 -7.85
CA TYR A 161 -7.90 -15.71 -7.22
C TYR A 161 -8.40 -16.06 -5.82
N VAL A 162 -7.83 -15.42 -4.79
CA VAL A 162 -7.96 -15.86 -3.38
C VAL A 162 -8.60 -14.86 -2.41
N ARG A 163 -9.56 -14.07 -2.88
CA ARG A 163 -10.31 -13.16 -2.01
C ARG A 163 -11.33 -13.94 -1.14
N ALA A 164 -11.19 -13.90 0.19
CA ALA A 164 -12.13 -14.60 1.06
C ALA A 164 -13.54 -14.02 0.95
N GLY A 165 -14.53 -14.91 1.03
CA GLY A 165 -15.93 -14.51 0.92
C GLY A 165 -16.38 -14.13 -0.48
N ALA A 166 -15.47 -13.99 -1.45
CA ALA A 166 -15.84 -13.52 -2.78
C ALA A 166 -16.81 -14.48 -3.48
N PHE A 167 -16.56 -15.78 -3.39
CA PHE A 167 -17.35 -16.81 -4.07
C PHE A 167 -17.70 -17.93 -3.10
N ARG A 168 -18.95 -17.91 -2.62
CA ARG A 168 -19.48 -18.88 -1.66
C ARG A 168 -20.83 -19.41 -2.10
N LEU A 169 -21.09 -20.67 -1.78
CA LEU A 169 -22.41 -21.30 -1.81
C LEU A 169 -22.81 -21.67 -0.39
N GLY A 170 -24.09 -21.50 -0.06
CA GLY A 170 -24.65 -21.91 1.22
C GLY A 170 -24.84 -20.81 2.25
N PRO A 171 -25.26 -21.17 3.49
CA PRO A 171 -25.31 -22.53 4.04
C PRO A 171 -26.23 -23.52 3.29
N LEU A 172 -25.78 -24.76 3.09
CA LEU A 172 -26.48 -25.83 2.36
C LEU A 172 -26.80 -27.01 3.29
N LYS A 173 -28.02 -27.57 3.17
CA LYS A 173 -28.47 -28.81 3.85
C LYS A 173 -28.85 -29.94 2.92
N THR A 174 -28.94 -29.69 1.62
CA THR A 174 -29.45 -30.64 0.63
C THR A 174 -28.34 -31.14 -0.28
N ALA A 175 -28.45 -32.40 -0.71
CA ALA A 175 -27.65 -32.95 -1.78
C ALA A 175 -28.00 -32.27 -3.12
N GLY A 176 -27.13 -32.44 -4.12
CA GLY A 176 -27.36 -32.01 -5.49
C GLY A 176 -26.43 -30.90 -5.96
N GLU A 177 -26.72 -30.40 -7.16
CA GLU A 177 -25.94 -29.33 -7.80
C GLU A 177 -26.35 -27.96 -7.28
N HIS A 178 -25.34 -27.18 -6.87
CA HIS A 178 -25.48 -25.81 -6.40
C HIS A 178 -24.60 -24.92 -7.27
N ALA A 179 -25.15 -23.80 -7.75
CA ALA A 179 -24.45 -22.93 -8.67
C ALA A 179 -24.42 -21.48 -8.19
N THR A 180 -23.32 -20.79 -8.46
CA THR A 180 -23.17 -19.36 -8.23
C THR A 180 -22.47 -18.70 -9.42
N LYS A 181 -22.62 -17.39 -9.53
CA LYS A 181 -21.95 -16.57 -10.53
C LYS A 181 -20.64 -16.03 -9.95
N ILE A 182 -19.57 -16.19 -10.71
CA ILE A 182 -18.26 -15.61 -10.45
C ILE A 182 -18.07 -14.45 -11.42
N THR A 183 -17.92 -13.24 -10.88
CA THR A 183 -17.57 -12.03 -11.63
C THR A 183 -16.40 -11.34 -10.96
N LEU A 184 -15.56 -10.69 -11.76
CA LEU A 184 -14.47 -9.82 -11.30
C LEU A 184 -14.66 -8.45 -11.97
N PRO A 185 -14.60 -7.33 -11.21
CA PRO A 185 -14.94 -6.00 -11.74
C PRO A 185 -14.11 -5.56 -12.96
N ASP A 186 -12.84 -5.96 -13.00
CA ASP A 186 -11.80 -5.56 -13.94
C ASP A 186 -11.46 -6.66 -14.96
N VAL A 187 -12.21 -7.77 -14.99
CA VAL A 187 -11.98 -8.88 -15.93
C VAL A 187 -13.24 -9.16 -16.75
N THR A 188 -13.21 -8.76 -18.02
CA THR A 188 -14.35 -8.85 -18.95
C THR A 188 -14.49 -10.24 -19.59
N ASP A 189 -13.39 -10.86 -20.03
CA ASP A 189 -13.36 -12.24 -20.56
C ASP A 189 -12.82 -13.21 -19.50
N LEU A 190 -13.59 -13.39 -18.42
CA LEU A 190 -13.18 -14.24 -17.31
C LEU A 190 -13.13 -15.71 -17.74
N ARG A 191 -11.93 -16.30 -17.76
CA ARG A 191 -11.72 -17.72 -18.05
C ARG A 191 -11.00 -18.40 -16.89
N ALA A 192 -11.64 -19.43 -16.34
CA ALA A 192 -11.04 -20.29 -15.35
C ALA A 192 -10.67 -21.63 -15.98
N GLN A 193 -9.43 -22.06 -15.77
CA GLN A 193 -8.99 -23.39 -16.15
C GLN A 193 -9.66 -24.44 -15.27
N ARG A 194 -9.78 -24.14 -13.96
CA ARG A 194 -10.38 -24.99 -12.93
C ARG A 194 -10.94 -24.11 -11.80
N ILE A 195 -11.83 -24.66 -10.98
CA ILE A 195 -12.35 -23.99 -9.79
C ILE A 195 -12.23 -24.96 -8.61
N ALA A 196 -11.32 -24.69 -7.67
CA ALA A 196 -11.24 -25.47 -6.45
C ALA A 196 -12.43 -25.15 -5.55
N ALA A 197 -13.05 -26.17 -4.97
CA ALA A 197 -14.23 -26.06 -4.12
C ALA A 197 -13.95 -26.71 -2.76
N ALA A 198 -14.05 -25.94 -1.69
CA ALA A 198 -13.87 -26.43 -0.32
C ALA A 198 -15.19 -26.42 0.44
N SER A 199 -15.67 -27.61 0.82
CA SER A 199 -16.85 -27.78 1.66
C SER A 199 -16.48 -27.68 3.13
N ILE A 200 -17.10 -26.75 3.84
CA ILE A 200 -16.81 -26.41 5.24
C ILE A 200 -18.08 -26.56 6.06
N GLY A 201 -18.00 -27.31 7.16
CA GLY A 201 -19.09 -27.42 8.13
C GLY A 201 -19.28 -26.11 8.88
N VAL A 202 -20.52 -25.62 8.98
CA VAL A 202 -20.85 -24.34 9.64
C VAL A 202 -20.63 -24.41 11.14
N ASP A 203 -21.04 -25.52 11.78
CA ASP A 203 -20.94 -25.66 13.25
C ASP A 203 -19.57 -26.13 13.71
N SER A 204 -18.95 -27.02 12.93
CA SER A 204 -17.63 -27.56 13.21
C SER A 204 -16.49 -26.63 12.77
N GLY A 205 -16.70 -25.86 11.71
CA GLY A 205 -15.65 -25.11 10.99
C GLY A 205 -14.63 -26.02 10.28
N ALA A 206 -14.87 -27.33 10.25
CA ALA A 206 -13.96 -28.30 9.67
C ALA A 206 -14.06 -28.30 8.15
N LEU A 207 -12.92 -28.51 7.48
CA LEU A 207 -12.89 -28.86 6.07
C LEU A 207 -13.43 -30.28 5.93
N LEU A 208 -14.61 -30.41 5.32
CA LEU A 208 -15.29 -31.69 5.11
C LEU A 208 -14.78 -32.38 3.85
N ARG A 209 -14.54 -31.60 2.78
CA ARG A 209 -14.15 -32.10 1.47
C ARG A 209 -13.53 -31.01 0.61
N VAL A 210 -12.66 -31.40 -0.31
CA VAL A 210 -12.20 -30.58 -1.42
C VAL A 210 -12.55 -31.27 -2.73
N ASP A 211 -13.14 -30.53 -3.65
CA ASP A 211 -13.53 -30.95 -4.98
C ASP A 211 -13.20 -29.88 -6.03
N TRP A 212 -13.62 -30.13 -7.25
CA TRP A 212 -13.54 -29.20 -8.37
C TRP A 212 -14.94 -28.86 -8.87
N ALA A 213 -15.29 -27.58 -8.83
CA ALA A 213 -16.52 -27.10 -9.43
C ALA A 213 -16.39 -27.03 -10.96
N LYS A 214 -17.48 -27.31 -11.66
CA LYS A 214 -17.58 -27.14 -13.11
C LYS A 214 -17.71 -25.65 -13.41
N ALA A 215 -16.94 -25.17 -14.38
CA ALA A 215 -17.07 -23.81 -14.91
C ALA A 215 -17.81 -23.87 -16.25
N SER A 216 -18.82 -23.03 -16.42
CA SER A 216 -19.45 -22.78 -17.73
C SER A 216 -19.56 -21.27 -17.97
N PRO A 217 -19.56 -20.81 -19.24
CA PRO A 217 -19.83 -19.42 -19.55
C PRO A 217 -21.16 -18.95 -18.94
N GLY A 218 -21.18 -17.72 -18.42
CA GLY A 218 -22.39 -17.05 -17.93
C GLY A 218 -22.41 -15.60 -18.40
N GLU A 219 -23.58 -14.97 -18.41
CA GLU A 219 -23.72 -13.56 -18.80
C GLU A 219 -22.87 -12.67 -17.88
N GLY A 220 -21.82 -12.02 -18.41
CA GLY A 220 -20.93 -11.16 -17.62
C GLY A 220 -20.06 -11.88 -16.59
N GLY A 221 -19.74 -13.17 -16.77
CA GLY A 221 -18.81 -13.90 -15.90
C GLY A 221 -18.81 -15.42 -16.11
N LEU A 222 -18.44 -16.16 -15.07
CA LEU A 222 -18.48 -17.63 -15.06
C LEU A 222 -19.62 -18.12 -14.17
N ARG A 223 -20.33 -19.16 -14.61
CA ARG A 223 -21.20 -19.94 -13.73
C ARG A 223 -20.38 -21.10 -13.18
N ALA A 224 -20.24 -21.14 -11.86
CA ALA A 224 -19.56 -22.20 -11.14
C ALA A 224 -20.59 -23.13 -10.48
N THR A 225 -20.51 -24.42 -10.79
CA THR A 225 -21.43 -25.44 -10.25
C THR A 225 -20.65 -26.46 -9.42
N ALA A 226 -20.99 -26.59 -8.14
CA ALA A 226 -20.45 -27.59 -7.22
C ALA A 226 -21.55 -28.61 -6.88
N ASN A 227 -21.18 -29.89 -6.77
CA ASN A 227 -22.12 -30.96 -6.44
C ASN A 227 -21.86 -31.49 -5.03
N LEU A 228 -22.93 -31.61 -4.24
CA LEU A 228 -22.90 -32.35 -2.98
C LEU A 228 -23.56 -33.72 -3.20
N ASP A 229 -22.74 -34.78 -3.28
CA ASP A 229 -23.23 -36.14 -3.58
C ASP A 229 -24.26 -36.65 -2.56
N LYS A 230 -24.17 -36.18 -1.31
CA LYS A 230 -25.09 -36.52 -0.22
C LYS A 230 -25.44 -35.27 0.57
N ALA A 231 -26.62 -35.28 1.20
CA ALA A 231 -27.02 -34.24 2.13
C ALA A 231 -25.98 -34.19 3.26
N PRO A 232 -25.38 -33.03 3.54
CA PRO A 232 -24.34 -32.93 4.56
C PRO A 232 -24.96 -33.15 5.94
N ARG A 233 -24.17 -33.74 6.85
CA ARG A 233 -24.61 -34.03 8.23
C ARG A 233 -24.83 -32.77 9.05
N GLU A 234 -24.19 -31.67 8.66
CA GLU A 234 -24.34 -30.33 9.22
C GLU A 234 -24.51 -29.32 8.08
N GLU A 235 -24.97 -28.10 8.37
CA GLU A 235 -24.97 -27.03 7.38
C GLU A 235 -23.57 -26.85 6.80
N THR A 236 -23.47 -26.72 5.47
CA THR A 236 -22.19 -26.65 4.76
C THR A 236 -22.10 -25.41 3.90
N ILE A 237 -20.97 -24.72 3.95
CA ILE A 237 -20.60 -23.66 3.02
C ILE A 237 -19.59 -24.22 2.03
N ILE A 238 -19.71 -23.90 0.74
CA ILE A 238 -18.70 -24.21 -0.26
C ILE A 238 -17.98 -22.93 -0.68
N GLU A 239 -16.68 -22.88 -0.42
CA GLU A 239 -15.79 -21.80 -0.86
C GLU A 239 -15.17 -22.14 -2.21
N LEU A 240 -15.25 -21.21 -3.17
CA LEU A 240 -14.76 -21.41 -4.53
C LEU A 240 -13.52 -20.55 -4.81
N ARG A 241 -12.50 -21.15 -5.42
CA ARG A 241 -11.25 -20.49 -5.82
C ARG A 241 -10.95 -20.78 -7.29
N PRO A 242 -11.27 -19.86 -8.22
CA PRO A 242 -11.00 -20.06 -9.63
C PRO A 242 -9.49 -19.91 -9.91
N LEU A 243 -8.94 -20.87 -10.67
CA LEU A 243 -7.64 -20.78 -11.31
C LEU A 243 -7.81 -20.05 -12.65
N LEU A 244 -7.47 -18.77 -12.67
CA LEU A 244 -7.60 -17.91 -13.84
C LEU A 244 -6.49 -18.19 -14.84
N ALA A 245 -6.85 -18.27 -16.12
CA ALA A 245 -5.87 -18.46 -17.19
C ALA A 245 -5.05 -17.19 -17.48
N SER A 246 -5.62 -16.03 -17.17
CA SER A 246 -5.03 -14.72 -17.40
C SER A 246 -5.69 -13.72 -16.45
N THR A 247 -4.90 -12.84 -15.84
CA THR A 247 -5.40 -11.76 -14.98
C THR A 247 -4.77 -10.44 -15.42
N PRO A 248 -5.55 -9.47 -15.91
CA PRO A 248 -5.06 -8.12 -16.20
C PRO A 248 -4.35 -7.50 -15.00
N GLY A 249 -3.37 -6.64 -15.25
CA GLY A 249 -2.64 -5.90 -14.20
C GLY A 249 -1.44 -6.64 -13.60
N LEU A 250 -1.24 -7.94 -13.86
CA LEU A 250 -0.03 -8.65 -13.43
C LEU A 250 0.60 -9.44 -14.58
N PRO A 251 1.64 -8.90 -15.24
CA PRO A 251 2.41 -9.67 -16.22
C PRO A 251 3.21 -10.80 -15.56
N ASP A 252 3.37 -11.94 -16.22
CA ASP A 252 4.24 -13.03 -15.76
C ASP A 252 5.72 -12.72 -16.04
N LEU A 253 6.26 -11.76 -15.30
CA LEU A 253 7.68 -11.38 -15.42
C LEU A 253 8.60 -12.51 -14.97
N TRP A 254 8.19 -13.37 -14.05
CA TRP A 254 9.00 -14.51 -13.60
C TRP A 254 9.36 -15.45 -14.76
N SER A 255 8.42 -15.70 -15.67
CA SER A 255 8.66 -16.52 -16.86
C SER A 255 9.27 -15.74 -18.04
N HIS A 256 9.00 -14.44 -18.16
CA HIS A 256 9.26 -13.67 -19.38
C HIS A 256 10.21 -12.47 -19.24
N PHE A 257 10.79 -12.22 -18.07
CA PHE A 257 11.66 -11.07 -17.83
C PHE A 257 12.86 -11.01 -18.80
N GLY A 258 13.48 -12.17 -19.08
CA GLY A 258 14.58 -12.25 -20.05
C GLY A 258 14.19 -11.76 -21.44
N ALA A 259 13.02 -12.18 -21.94
CA ALA A 259 12.52 -11.75 -23.25
C ALA A 259 12.22 -10.25 -23.29
N VAL A 260 11.67 -9.68 -22.21
CA VAL A 260 11.44 -8.24 -22.08
C VAL A 260 12.76 -7.48 -22.16
N ARG A 261 13.74 -7.87 -21.36
CA ARG A 261 15.08 -7.27 -21.36
C ARG A 261 15.74 -7.37 -22.73
N ASP A 262 15.75 -8.55 -23.33
CA ASP A 262 16.45 -8.80 -24.59
C ASP A 262 15.78 -8.06 -25.76
N SER A 263 14.46 -7.81 -25.70
CA SER A 263 13.79 -6.99 -26.72
C SER A 263 14.32 -5.56 -26.79
N LEU A 264 14.75 -4.97 -25.67
CA LEU A 264 15.25 -3.59 -25.63
C LEU A 264 16.61 -3.44 -26.31
N ILE A 265 17.36 -4.54 -26.52
CA ILE A 265 18.64 -4.52 -27.27
C ILE A 265 18.44 -4.00 -28.69
N ALA A 266 17.25 -4.18 -29.27
CA ALA A 266 16.92 -3.64 -30.59
C ALA A 266 17.07 -2.11 -30.69
N LEU A 267 17.04 -1.40 -29.55
CA LEU A 267 17.20 0.06 -29.47
C LEU A 267 18.65 0.51 -29.25
N ALA A 268 19.57 -0.41 -28.91
CA ALA A 268 20.97 -0.09 -28.64
C ALA A 268 21.72 0.62 -29.79
N PRO A 269 21.37 0.42 -31.09
CA PRO A 269 22.03 1.15 -32.18
C PRO A 269 21.68 2.64 -32.25
N LEU A 270 20.69 3.13 -31.51
CA LEU A 270 20.28 4.53 -31.54
C LEU A 270 21.38 5.45 -31.01
N LYS A 271 21.55 6.58 -31.67
CA LYS A 271 22.51 7.62 -31.30
C LYS A 271 21.76 8.84 -30.79
N PHE A 272 21.75 9.00 -29.48
CA PHE A 272 21.10 10.11 -28.79
C PHE A 272 22.03 11.33 -28.76
N GLY A 273 21.51 12.53 -28.97
CA GLY A 273 22.29 13.77 -28.84
C GLY A 273 22.20 14.37 -27.44
N SER A 274 22.65 15.62 -27.30
CA SER A 274 22.65 16.33 -26.03
C SER A 274 21.24 16.71 -25.55
N GLY A 275 20.18 16.49 -26.34
CA GLY A 275 18.79 16.74 -25.96
C GLY A 275 18.15 15.65 -25.08
N LEU A 276 18.66 14.41 -25.07
CA LEU A 276 18.08 13.33 -24.26
C LEU A 276 18.21 13.61 -22.76
N ARG A 277 17.11 13.43 -22.00
CA ARG A 277 17.07 13.70 -20.55
C ARG A 277 16.66 12.51 -19.70
N PHE A 278 15.79 11.62 -20.19
CA PHE A 278 15.32 10.47 -19.41
C PHE A 278 14.60 9.43 -20.27
N PHE A 279 14.44 8.22 -19.72
CA PHE A 279 13.53 7.20 -20.23
C PHE A 279 12.34 7.02 -19.28
N VAL A 280 11.14 6.75 -19.81
CA VAL A 280 10.04 6.19 -19.00
C VAL A 280 10.15 4.67 -19.03
N HIS A 281 10.10 4.08 -17.84
CA HIS A 281 10.31 2.66 -17.63
C HIS A 281 9.32 1.82 -18.46
N PRO A 282 9.77 0.72 -19.10
CA PRO A 282 8.93 -0.09 -19.98
C PRO A 282 7.75 -0.77 -19.29
N LEU A 283 7.83 -0.99 -17.98
CA LEU A 283 6.74 -1.55 -17.16
C LEU A 283 5.79 -0.48 -16.60
N ALA A 284 5.96 0.80 -16.97
CA ALA A 284 5.07 1.88 -16.56
C ALA A 284 3.63 1.59 -16.99
N GLY A 285 2.69 1.65 -16.03
CA GLY A 285 1.26 1.40 -16.27
C GLY A 285 0.89 -0.06 -16.58
N ILE A 286 1.85 -1.00 -16.62
CA ILE A 286 1.57 -2.43 -16.89
C ILE A 286 1.21 -3.18 -15.61
N ILE A 287 1.92 -2.89 -14.51
CA ILE A 287 1.69 -3.55 -13.22
C ILE A 287 0.66 -2.74 -12.42
N ASP A 288 -0.49 -3.35 -12.15
CA ASP A 288 -1.56 -2.83 -11.31
C ASP A 288 -2.02 -3.90 -10.31
N LEU A 289 -1.78 -3.65 -9.02
CA LEU A 289 -2.18 -4.50 -7.91
C LEU A 289 -3.30 -3.87 -7.05
N ASP A 290 -3.99 -2.84 -7.55
CA ASP A 290 -5.18 -2.27 -6.91
C ASP A 290 -6.45 -3.07 -7.27
N GLY A 291 -6.47 -3.73 -8.42
CA GLY A 291 -7.56 -4.57 -8.92
C GLY A 291 -7.48 -6.05 -8.51
N SER A 292 -8.05 -6.93 -9.35
CA SER A 292 -8.12 -8.37 -9.11
C SER A 292 -6.74 -9.04 -9.03
N ALA A 293 -5.75 -8.50 -9.75
CA ALA A 293 -4.36 -8.93 -9.68
C ALA A 293 -3.76 -8.88 -8.26
N GLY A 294 -4.24 -7.96 -7.41
CA GLY A 294 -3.83 -7.88 -6.00
C GLY A 294 -4.11 -9.16 -5.20
N TYR A 295 -5.16 -9.90 -5.57
CA TYR A 295 -5.59 -11.15 -4.93
C TYR A 295 -5.18 -12.42 -5.68
N LEU A 296 -4.27 -12.30 -6.66
CA LEU A 296 -3.78 -13.44 -7.42
C LEU A 296 -2.59 -14.11 -6.73
N VAL A 297 -2.63 -15.44 -6.65
CA VAL A 297 -1.47 -16.30 -6.35
C VAL A 297 -1.00 -16.91 -7.66
N PRO A 298 0.11 -16.44 -8.25
CA PRO A 298 0.62 -16.99 -9.50
C PRO A 298 0.98 -18.46 -9.38
N THR A 299 0.81 -19.19 -10.47
CA THR A 299 1.01 -20.66 -10.51
C THR A 299 2.09 -21.10 -11.49
N SER A 300 2.73 -20.18 -12.21
CA SER A 300 3.84 -20.49 -13.11
C SER A 300 4.98 -21.17 -12.35
N GLU A 301 5.67 -22.08 -13.03
CA GLU A 301 6.80 -22.82 -12.43
C GLU A 301 7.92 -21.86 -12.01
N ALA A 302 8.22 -20.85 -12.84
CA ALA A 302 9.20 -19.82 -12.53
C ALA A 302 8.87 -19.06 -11.24
N TYR A 303 7.61 -18.65 -11.05
CA TYR A 303 7.16 -18.01 -9.81
C TYR A 303 7.39 -18.91 -8.58
N ARG A 304 6.98 -20.19 -8.67
CA ARG A 304 7.10 -21.15 -7.56
C ARG A 304 8.56 -21.41 -7.20
N LEU A 305 9.45 -21.53 -8.19
CA LEU A 305 10.88 -21.70 -7.97
C LEU A 305 11.51 -20.49 -7.28
N GLU A 306 11.17 -19.27 -7.71
CA GLU A 306 11.67 -18.07 -7.04
C GLU A 306 11.10 -17.92 -5.62
N PHE A 307 9.83 -18.28 -5.40
CA PHE A 307 9.22 -18.26 -4.07
C PHE A 307 9.87 -19.29 -3.15
N GLU A 308 10.14 -20.50 -3.63
CA GLU A 308 10.90 -21.52 -2.90
C GLU A 308 12.28 -20.98 -2.49
N ALA A 309 13.00 -20.34 -3.42
CA ALA A 309 14.30 -19.73 -3.13
C ALA A 309 14.20 -18.62 -2.08
N PHE A 310 13.14 -17.81 -2.11
CA PHE A 310 12.85 -16.82 -1.07
C PHE A 310 12.62 -17.48 0.30
N LEU A 311 11.79 -18.52 0.38
CA LEU A 311 11.51 -19.24 1.63
C LEU A 311 12.78 -19.90 2.17
N ALA A 312 13.61 -20.48 1.30
CA ALA A 312 14.90 -21.06 1.66
C ALA A 312 15.87 -20.01 2.25
N ARG A 313 15.94 -18.80 1.67
CA ARG A 313 16.75 -17.70 2.21
C ARG A 313 16.23 -17.22 3.57
N LYS A 314 14.92 -17.07 3.71
CA LYS A 314 14.27 -16.51 4.91
C LYS A 314 14.29 -17.47 6.09
N TYR A 315 13.88 -18.73 5.88
CA TYR A 315 13.69 -19.70 6.96
C TYR A 315 14.87 -20.65 7.13
N ARG A 316 15.72 -20.82 6.10
CA ARG A 316 16.84 -21.75 6.03
C ARG A 316 16.45 -23.24 6.07
N LYS A 317 15.48 -23.61 6.90
CA LYS A 317 14.97 -24.97 7.11
C LYS A 317 13.45 -24.98 7.15
N ILE A 318 12.84 -26.10 6.77
CA ILE A 318 11.39 -26.27 6.72
C ILE A 318 10.75 -26.19 8.12
N GLU A 319 11.44 -26.60 9.19
CA GLU A 319 10.93 -26.54 10.56
C GLU A 319 10.65 -25.10 11.01
N ALA A 320 11.51 -24.16 10.64
CA ALA A 320 11.33 -22.74 10.95
C ALA A 320 10.11 -22.16 10.21
N LEU A 321 9.92 -22.54 8.94
CA LEU A 321 8.72 -22.17 8.18
C LEU A 321 7.47 -22.75 8.83
N ARG A 322 7.47 -24.05 9.17
CA ARG A 322 6.32 -24.72 9.77
C ARG A 322 5.87 -24.04 11.08
N SER A 323 6.83 -23.60 11.89
CA SER A 323 6.55 -22.83 13.11
C SER A 323 5.99 -21.45 12.83
N GLN A 324 6.49 -20.73 11.83
CA GLN A 324 6.08 -19.35 11.52
C GLN A 324 4.77 -19.28 10.73
N TRP A 325 4.42 -20.33 9.99
CA TRP A 325 3.15 -20.44 9.28
C TRP A 325 2.03 -21.06 10.14
N ASP A 326 2.34 -21.43 11.39
CA ASP A 326 1.41 -21.98 12.39
C ASP A 326 0.48 -23.06 11.84
N PHE A 327 1.09 -24.10 11.25
CA PHE A 327 0.35 -25.26 10.73
C PHE A 327 -0.32 -26.07 11.85
N ARG A 328 -1.49 -26.59 11.54
CA ARG A 328 -2.31 -27.43 12.41
C ARG A 328 -2.47 -28.81 11.80
N GLY A 329 -1.86 -29.81 12.41
CA GLY A 329 -1.95 -31.19 11.93
C GLY A 329 -0.87 -31.50 10.90
N GLU A 330 -1.29 -31.79 9.67
CA GLU A 330 -0.39 -32.18 8.58
C GLU A 330 0.59 -31.06 8.23
N LEU A 331 1.85 -31.44 7.94
CA LEU A 331 2.94 -30.51 7.70
C LEU A 331 3.50 -30.75 6.29
N PRO A 332 3.81 -29.69 5.52
CA PRO A 332 4.46 -29.86 4.22
C PRO A 332 5.84 -30.50 4.42
N SER A 333 6.23 -31.44 3.55
CA SER A 333 7.48 -32.21 3.66
C SER A 333 8.73 -31.34 3.48
N ASP A 334 8.65 -30.36 2.58
CA ASP A 334 9.78 -29.56 2.10
C ASP A 334 9.32 -28.15 1.66
N LEU A 335 10.29 -27.30 1.32
CA LEU A 335 10.04 -25.92 0.90
C LEU A 335 9.39 -25.84 -0.49
N GLN A 336 9.66 -26.79 -1.37
CA GLN A 336 9.01 -26.89 -2.69
C GLN A 336 7.50 -27.10 -2.55
N THR A 337 7.09 -27.96 -1.61
CA THR A 337 5.69 -28.19 -1.27
C THR A 337 5.07 -26.95 -0.64
N ALA A 338 5.79 -26.26 0.26
CA ALA A 338 5.32 -25.01 0.84
C ALA A 338 5.12 -23.90 -0.22
N ALA A 339 6.01 -23.80 -1.21
CA ALA A 339 5.99 -22.76 -2.24
C ALA A 339 4.84 -22.91 -3.26
N ARG A 340 4.25 -24.10 -3.38
CA ARG A 340 3.09 -24.35 -4.25
C ARG A 340 1.74 -24.26 -3.54
N LEU A 341 1.73 -24.03 -2.23
CA LEU A 341 0.49 -23.93 -1.45
C LEU A 341 -0.31 -22.68 -1.85
N VAL A 342 -1.63 -22.84 -1.94
CA VAL A 342 -2.56 -21.79 -2.32
C VAL A 342 -3.66 -21.65 -1.26
N PRO A 343 -4.03 -20.44 -0.84
CA PRO A 343 -5.21 -20.24 0.00
C PRO A 343 -6.49 -20.82 -0.58
N LEU A 344 -7.12 -21.72 0.18
CA LEU A 344 -8.37 -22.34 -0.21
C LEU A 344 -9.55 -21.71 0.52
N ALA A 345 -9.51 -21.67 1.85
CA ALA A 345 -10.62 -21.12 2.64
C ALA A 345 -10.21 -20.67 4.05
N ILE A 346 -11.05 -19.84 4.68
CA ILE A 346 -11.01 -19.55 6.11
C ILE A 346 -12.37 -19.89 6.70
N SER A 347 -12.36 -20.59 7.83
CA SER A 347 -13.54 -20.84 8.65
C SER A 347 -13.34 -20.31 10.06
N SER A 348 -14.41 -19.80 10.67
CA SER A 348 -14.45 -19.40 12.08
C SER A 348 -15.61 -20.11 12.77
N ALA A 349 -15.30 -21.05 13.67
CA ALA A 349 -16.30 -21.78 14.43
C ALA A 349 -15.82 -21.95 15.88
N ARG A 350 -16.76 -21.87 16.84
CA ARG A 350 -16.50 -22.08 18.28
C ARG A 350 -15.33 -21.25 18.84
N GLY A 351 -15.22 -19.99 18.39
CA GLY A 351 -14.16 -19.07 18.82
C GLY A 351 -12.77 -19.40 18.27
N ARG A 352 -12.66 -20.31 17.29
CA ARG A 352 -11.41 -20.63 16.61
C ARG A 352 -11.53 -20.34 15.12
N THR A 353 -10.50 -19.70 14.58
CA THR A 353 -10.38 -19.50 13.13
C THR A 353 -9.32 -20.45 12.59
N THR A 354 -9.63 -21.14 11.48
CA THR A 354 -8.73 -22.06 10.77
C THR A 354 -8.71 -21.66 9.30
N GLY A 355 -7.51 -21.55 8.74
CA GLY A 355 -7.27 -21.38 7.32
C GLY A 355 -6.87 -22.71 6.71
N TYR A 356 -7.22 -22.93 5.46
CA TYR A 356 -6.86 -24.13 4.69
C TYR A 356 -6.07 -23.72 3.46
N LEU A 357 -4.93 -24.35 3.25
CA LEU A 357 -4.06 -24.18 2.10
C LEU A 357 -4.10 -25.45 1.24
N LEU A 358 -4.33 -25.31 -0.06
CA LEU A 358 -4.35 -26.38 -1.04
C LEU A 358 -2.97 -26.56 -1.67
N ASP A 359 -2.51 -27.79 -1.71
CA ASP A 359 -1.52 -28.26 -2.67
C ASP A 359 -2.24 -28.94 -3.83
N GLU A 360 -2.29 -28.27 -4.98
CA GLU A 360 -2.97 -28.78 -6.16
C GLU A 360 -2.31 -30.06 -6.70
N LYS A 361 -0.98 -30.15 -6.64
CA LYS A 361 -0.23 -31.26 -7.25
C LYS A 361 -0.50 -32.57 -6.53
N GLU A 362 -0.56 -32.54 -5.21
CA GLU A 362 -0.84 -33.72 -4.39
C GLU A 362 -2.32 -33.87 -4.02
N SER A 363 -3.18 -32.89 -4.37
CA SER A 363 -4.57 -32.80 -3.90
C SER A 363 -4.68 -32.85 -2.36
N ARG A 364 -3.75 -32.21 -1.67
CA ARG A 364 -3.66 -32.21 -0.19
C ARG A 364 -3.98 -30.86 0.40
N CYS A 365 -4.52 -30.86 1.62
CA CYS A 365 -4.86 -29.63 2.33
C CYS A 365 -4.15 -29.54 3.67
N TYR A 366 -3.59 -28.37 3.93
CA TYR A 366 -2.88 -28.06 5.15
C TYR A 366 -3.67 -27.01 5.93
N ALA A 367 -3.97 -27.30 7.19
CA ALA A 367 -4.63 -26.32 8.05
C ALA A 367 -3.59 -25.39 8.70
N ILE A 368 -3.93 -24.13 8.85
CA ILE A 368 -3.12 -23.10 9.53
C ILE A 368 -3.99 -22.28 10.48
N ASN A 369 -3.35 -21.57 11.40
CA ASN A 369 -3.98 -20.48 12.13
C ASN A 369 -3.82 -19.15 11.36
N PRO A 370 -4.86 -18.63 10.70
CA PRO A 370 -4.68 -17.43 9.87
C PRO A 370 -4.40 -16.17 10.70
N GLY A 371 -4.74 -16.14 12.00
CA GLY A 371 -4.42 -15.00 12.86
C GLY A 371 -2.94 -14.85 13.17
N GLU A 372 -2.21 -15.98 13.25
CA GLU A 372 -0.79 -16.04 13.64
C GLU A 372 0.13 -16.43 12.47
N SER A 373 -0.41 -17.04 11.42
CA SER A 373 0.35 -17.53 10.27
C SER A 373 0.93 -16.39 9.46
N ARG A 374 2.21 -16.53 9.09
CA ARG A 374 2.90 -15.60 8.17
C ARG A 374 2.77 -15.97 6.70
N PHE A 375 2.03 -17.04 6.34
CA PHE A 375 1.89 -17.52 4.97
C PHE A 375 1.57 -16.38 3.98
N TRP A 376 0.48 -15.67 4.25
CA TRP A 376 -0.05 -14.66 3.32
C TRP A 376 0.85 -13.44 3.23
N TYR A 377 1.38 -13.01 4.38
CA TYR A 377 2.38 -11.96 4.45
C TYR A 377 3.61 -12.31 3.62
N ASP A 378 4.13 -13.55 3.74
CA ASP A 378 5.31 -13.99 3.01
C ASP A 378 5.07 -14.02 1.50
N HIS A 379 3.91 -14.50 1.06
CA HIS A 379 3.53 -14.53 -0.34
C HIS A 379 3.49 -13.12 -0.95
N LEU A 380 2.76 -12.19 -0.31
CA LEU A 380 2.62 -10.83 -0.79
C LEU A 380 3.94 -10.06 -0.75
N TYR A 381 4.68 -10.22 0.34
CA TYR A 381 6.01 -9.65 0.50
C TYR A 381 6.92 -10.12 -0.63
N PHE A 382 6.99 -11.44 -0.86
CA PHE A 382 7.79 -11.99 -1.95
C PHE A 382 7.37 -11.43 -3.31
N ARG A 383 6.07 -11.48 -3.64
CA ARG A 383 5.54 -11.01 -4.94
C ARG A 383 5.94 -9.56 -5.23
N GLU A 384 5.71 -8.65 -4.29
CA GLU A 384 6.03 -7.24 -4.53
C GLU A 384 7.54 -6.98 -4.54
N HIS A 385 8.32 -7.68 -3.70
CA HIS A 385 9.77 -7.53 -3.68
C HIS A 385 10.45 -8.13 -4.92
N SER A 386 9.97 -9.25 -5.46
CA SER A 386 10.51 -9.80 -6.70
C SER A 386 10.25 -8.87 -7.89
N LEU A 387 9.04 -8.30 -7.96
CA LEU A 387 8.70 -7.28 -8.97
C LEU A 387 9.59 -6.04 -8.83
N ARG A 388 9.85 -5.58 -7.59
CA ARG A 388 10.77 -4.46 -7.34
C ARG A 388 12.18 -4.73 -7.87
N GLU A 389 12.73 -5.91 -7.61
CA GLU A 389 14.07 -6.25 -8.10
C GLU A 389 14.10 -6.30 -9.63
N GLN A 390 13.06 -6.84 -10.28
CA GLN A 390 12.96 -6.87 -11.75
C GLN A 390 12.85 -5.46 -12.36
N VAL A 391 12.05 -4.58 -11.77
CA VAL A 391 11.93 -3.17 -12.20
C VAL A 391 13.28 -2.44 -12.06
N ASN A 392 13.99 -2.62 -10.94
CA ASN A 392 15.32 -2.02 -10.77
C ASN A 392 16.35 -2.59 -11.73
N GLN A 393 16.37 -3.91 -11.94
CA GLN A 393 17.28 -4.55 -12.88
C GLN A 393 17.05 -4.08 -14.31
N LEU A 394 15.79 -3.88 -14.72
CA LEU A 394 15.47 -3.41 -16.06
C LEU A 394 15.85 -1.94 -16.26
N ALA A 395 15.64 -1.09 -15.25
CA ALA A 395 16.12 0.29 -15.27
C ALA A 395 17.65 0.38 -15.38
N GLN A 396 18.37 -0.45 -14.62
CA GLN A 396 19.83 -0.56 -14.70
C GLN A 396 20.27 -1.01 -16.10
N PHE A 397 19.61 -2.02 -16.66
CA PHE A 397 19.89 -2.51 -18.01
C PHE A 397 19.68 -1.41 -19.07
N ILE A 398 18.63 -0.61 -18.97
CA ILE A 398 18.38 0.53 -19.88
C ILE A 398 19.53 1.54 -19.80
N ALA A 399 19.98 1.88 -18.59
CA ALA A 399 21.08 2.82 -18.40
C ALA A 399 22.40 2.29 -19.00
N GLU A 400 22.67 1.00 -18.84
CA GLU A 400 23.89 0.35 -19.33
C GLU A 400 23.90 0.10 -20.84
N GLN A 401 22.75 -0.20 -21.44
CA GLN A 401 22.67 -0.64 -22.85
C GLN A 401 22.20 0.44 -23.82
N LEU A 402 21.43 1.44 -23.35
CA LEU A 402 20.88 2.48 -24.21
C LEU A 402 21.57 3.83 -23.97
N ALA A 403 21.41 4.38 -22.76
CA ALA A 403 22.05 5.63 -22.34
C ALA A 403 21.90 5.82 -20.84
N ASP A 404 22.98 6.24 -20.16
CA ASP A 404 22.99 6.53 -18.73
C ASP A 404 22.29 7.87 -18.41
N VAL A 405 20.97 7.89 -18.58
CA VAL A 405 20.07 8.97 -18.16
C VAL A 405 19.08 8.41 -17.13
N PRO A 406 18.42 9.26 -16.31
CA PRO A 406 17.40 8.80 -15.38
C PRO A 406 16.33 7.93 -16.05
N VAL A 407 16.04 6.77 -15.46
CA VAL A 407 14.86 5.96 -15.82
C VAL A 407 13.76 6.25 -14.82
N VAL A 408 12.57 6.63 -15.31
CA VAL A 408 11.43 7.07 -14.52
C VAL A 408 10.36 5.98 -14.47
N MET A 409 10.07 5.45 -13.27
CA MET A 409 8.98 4.49 -13.07
C MET A 409 7.67 5.22 -12.82
N GLU A 410 6.59 4.84 -13.52
CA GLU A 410 5.26 5.42 -13.29
C GLU A 410 4.61 4.78 -12.05
N CYS A 411 4.11 5.63 -11.14
CA CYS A 411 3.27 5.23 -10.01
C CYS A 411 1.79 5.42 -10.39
N ALA A 412 1.18 4.40 -11.01
CA ALA A 412 -0.14 4.52 -11.62
C ALA A 412 -1.32 4.43 -10.62
N GLY A 413 -1.11 3.72 -9.50
CA GLY A 413 -2.11 3.43 -8.48
C GLY A 413 -1.61 3.75 -7.08
N SER A 414 -2.05 2.98 -6.09
CA SER A 414 -1.62 3.18 -4.71
C SER A 414 -0.20 2.68 -4.44
N ILE A 415 0.41 3.18 -3.35
CA ILE A 415 1.84 2.90 -3.07
C ILE A 415 2.07 1.39 -2.88
N ARG A 416 3.12 0.87 -3.51
CA ARG A 416 3.53 -0.54 -3.51
C ARG A 416 5.05 -0.64 -3.45
N TYR A 417 5.59 -1.78 -3.01
CA TYR A 417 7.03 -1.92 -2.87
C TYR A 417 7.78 -1.78 -4.21
N PHE A 418 7.20 -2.24 -5.32
CA PHE A 418 7.84 -2.13 -6.65
C PHE A 418 7.92 -0.70 -7.21
N HIS A 419 7.22 0.27 -6.60
CA HIS A 419 7.40 1.70 -6.87
C HIS A 419 8.53 2.33 -6.03
N ILE A 420 9.23 1.56 -5.20
CA ILE A 420 10.26 2.09 -4.29
C ILE A 420 11.61 1.52 -4.72
N ASN A 421 12.57 2.37 -5.13
CA ASN A 421 13.91 1.89 -5.43
C ASN A 421 14.63 1.60 -4.09
N ASN A 422 14.96 0.33 -3.83
CA ASN A 422 15.67 -0.10 -2.63
C ASN A 422 17.19 -0.17 -2.79
N GLN A 423 17.71 0.21 -3.95
CA GLN A 423 19.14 0.25 -4.22
C GLN A 423 19.68 1.65 -3.88
N PRO A 424 20.75 1.78 -3.08
CA PRO A 424 21.37 3.07 -2.78
C PRO A 424 22.11 3.66 -4.01
N SER A 425 22.40 2.82 -5.01
CA SER A 425 22.99 3.17 -6.30
C SER A 425 22.42 2.25 -7.39
N GLY A 426 22.15 2.79 -8.57
CA GLY A 426 21.51 2.06 -9.67
C GLY A 426 19.99 1.92 -9.53
N GLY A 427 19.38 1.13 -10.42
CA GLY A 427 17.92 1.02 -10.51
C GLY A 427 17.27 2.25 -11.15
N PHE A 428 15.96 2.43 -10.97
CA PHE A 428 15.29 3.61 -11.52
C PHE A 428 15.61 4.86 -10.69
N ALA A 429 15.79 5.99 -11.38
CA ALA A 429 16.21 7.27 -10.80
C ALA A 429 15.09 8.31 -10.75
N GLY A 430 13.88 7.97 -11.20
CA GLY A 430 12.72 8.85 -11.14
C GLY A 430 11.42 8.11 -10.80
N ILE A 431 10.47 8.84 -10.22
CA ILE A 431 9.08 8.44 -10.04
C ILE A 431 8.19 9.45 -10.78
N GLY A 432 7.41 8.91 -11.70
CA GLY A 432 6.47 9.64 -12.53
C GLY A 432 5.02 9.38 -12.15
N LEU A 433 4.12 10.28 -12.52
CA LEU A 433 2.68 10.04 -12.48
C LEU A 433 2.00 10.43 -13.79
N ARG A 434 0.92 9.72 -14.10
CA ARG A 434 -0.07 10.09 -15.12
C ARG A 434 -1.42 10.30 -14.47
N ALA A 435 -2.07 11.43 -14.73
CA ALA A 435 -3.32 11.79 -14.07
C ALA A 435 -4.21 12.68 -14.94
N THR A 436 -5.52 12.44 -14.84
CA THR A 436 -6.53 13.46 -15.11
C THR A 436 -6.55 14.50 -13.98
N PRO A 437 -6.99 15.74 -14.24
CA PRO A 437 -6.94 16.83 -13.25
C PRO A 437 -7.53 16.48 -11.87
N GLU A 438 -8.65 15.74 -11.82
CA GLU A 438 -9.31 15.32 -10.58
C GLU A 438 -8.50 14.33 -9.73
N HIS A 439 -7.59 13.56 -10.34
CA HIS A 439 -6.77 12.57 -9.64
C HIS A 439 -5.35 13.06 -9.33
N VAL A 440 -4.97 14.25 -9.81
CA VAL A 440 -3.63 14.83 -9.61
C VAL A 440 -3.22 14.87 -8.13
N PRO A 441 -4.04 15.36 -7.18
CA PRO A 441 -3.63 15.41 -5.78
C PRO A 441 -3.26 14.05 -5.22
N ALA A 442 -4.12 13.05 -5.40
CA ALA A 442 -3.93 11.72 -4.84
C ALA A 442 -2.75 10.97 -5.48
N LYS A 443 -2.60 11.05 -6.81
CA LYS A 443 -1.49 10.39 -7.52
C LYS A 443 -0.15 11.06 -7.22
N THR A 444 -0.11 12.39 -7.12
CA THR A 444 1.14 13.11 -6.77
C THR A 444 1.57 12.80 -5.34
N ALA A 445 0.64 12.82 -4.39
CA ALA A 445 0.93 12.42 -3.03
C ALA A 445 1.50 10.99 -2.95
N THR A 446 0.95 10.06 -3.73
CA THR A 446 1.41 8.67 -3.77
C THR A 446 2.80 8.52 -4.37
N ALA A 447 3.06 9.18 -5.50
CA ALA A 447 4.37 9.23 -6.14
C ALA A 447 5.45 9.78 -5.19
N ILE A 448 5.15 10.88 -4.48
CA ILE A 448 6.05 11.45 -3.47
C ILE A 448 6.24 10.50 -2.28
N GLY A 449 5.17 9.82 -1.84
CA GLY A 449 5.24 8.79 -0.81
C GLY A 449 6.23 7.68 -1.16
N ALA A 450 6.19 7.20 -2.40
CA ALA A 450 7.13 6.20 -2.92
C ALA A 450 8.57 6.75 -2.98
N ALA A 451 8.75 7.98 -3.50
CA ALA A 451 10.05 8.63 -3.60
C ALA A 451 10.73 8.81 -2.24
N ARG A 452 9.97 9.14 -1.18
CA ARG A 452 10.52 9.30 0.18
C ARG A 452 10.95 8.01 0.85
N LEU A 453 10.45 6.86 0.38
CA LEU A 453 10.82 5.55 0.90
C LEU A 453 12.00 4.93 0.16
N ALA A 454 12.43 5.53 -0.95
CA ALA A 454 13.53 5.02 -1.75
C ALA A 454 14.88 5.14 -1.01
N ALA A 455 15.76 4.16 -1.24
CA ALA A 455 17.12 4.12 -0.70
C ALA A 455 18.04 5.14 -1.38
N SER A 456 17.71 5.53 -2.61
CA SER A 456 18.29 6.64 -3.36
C SER A 456 17.17 7.60 -3.74
N ARG A 457 17.36 8.91 -3.56
CA ARG A 457 16.31 9.91 -3.83
C ARG A 457 16.04 9.98 -5.33
N PRO A 458 14.82 9.67 -5.79
CA PRO A 458 14.49 9.75 -7.20
C PRO A 458 14.02 11.16 -7.56
N TRP A 459 14.14 11.51 -8.84
CA TRP A 459 13.49 12.68 -9.40
C TRP A 459 11.97 12.47 -9.44
N CYS A 460 11.18 13.47 -9.07
CA CYS A 460 9.71 13.38 -9.09
C CYS A 460 9.12 14.31 -10.15
N LEU A 461 8.25 13.81 -11.03
CA LEU A 461 7.63 14.60 -12.09
C LEU A 461 6.24 14.07 -12.52
N ALA A 462 5.45 14.91 -13.18
CA ALA A 462 4.26 14.45 -13.89
C ALA A 462 4.59 14.10 -15.34
N LEU A 463 4.52 12.81 -15.68
CA LEU A 463 4.80 12.30 -17.03
C LEU A 463 3.70 12.68 -18.02
N ALA A 464 2.45 12.78 -17.55
CA ALA A 464 1.34 13.20 -18.38
C ALA A 464 0.19 13.71 -17.51
N LEU A 465 -0.08 15.00 -17.62
CA LEU A 465 -1.32 15.61 -17.17
C LEU A 465 -2.27 15.66 -18.36
N GLU A 466 -3.36 14.90 -18.29
CA GLU A 466 -4.35 14.90 -19.37
C GLU A 466 -4.97 16.29 -19.49
N ALA A 467 -4.84 16.89 -20.67
CA ALA A 467 -5.48 18.15 -20.95
C ALA A 467 -7.00 18.00 -20.88
N CYS A 468 -7.63 18.95 -20.23
CA CYS A 468 -9.09 19.02 -20.09
C CYS A 468 -9.66 20.21 -20.87
N ASP A 469 -10.98 20.22 -21.02
CA ASP A 469 -11.73 21.20 -21.82
C ASP A 469 -11.55 22.66 -21.39
N THR A 470 -10.97 22.94 -20.21
CA THR A 470 -10.77 24.31 -19.71
C THR A 470 -9.35 24.56 -19.17
N ALA A 471 -8.74 25.67 -19.59
CA ALA A 471 -7.42 26.10 -19.13
C ALA A 471 -7.28 26.26 -17.60
N PRO A 472 -8.29 26.78 -16.85
CA PRO A 472 -8.19 26.91 -15.39
C PRO A 472 -8.06 25.57 -14.65
N ARG A 473 -8.67 24.50 -15.16
CA ARG A 473 -8.55 23.16 -14.56
C ARG A 473 -7.15 22.59 -14.76
N LEU A 474 -6.57 22.78 -15.94
CA LEU A 474 -5.19 22.36 -16.22
C LEU A 474 -4.18 23.20 -15.42
N GLU A 475 -4.42 24.49 -15.26
CA GLU A 475 -3.63 25.37 -14.40
C GLU A 475 -3.66 24.90 -12.94
N ALA A 476 -4.85 24.58 -12.42
CA ALA A 476 -4.99 24.02 -11.08
C ALA A 476 -4.22 22.69 -10.92
N ALA A 477 -4.25 21.81 -11.93
CA ALA A 477 -3.48 20.56 -11.95
C ALA A 477 -1.96 20.82 -11.91
N VAL A 478 -1.45 21.71 -12.77
CA VAL A 478 -0.02 22.10 -12.77
C VAL A 478 0.40 22.69 -11.43
N ASN A 479 -0.40 23.61 -10.88
CA ASN A 479 -0.14 24.22 -9.58
C ASN A 479 -0.13 23.17 -8.45
N THR A 480 -1.05 22.21 -8.49
CA THR A 480 -1.14 21.10 -7.53
C THR A 480 0.13 20.26 -7.55
N VAL A 481 0.63 19.87 -8.73
CA VAL A 481 1.88 19.10 -8.89
C VAL A 481 3.08 19.88 -8.34
N ARG A 482 3.15 21.19 -8.60
CA ARG A 482 4.21 22.07 -8.10
C ARG A 482 4.16 22.23 -6.57
N GLN A 483 2.98 22.47 -6.01
CA GLN A 483 2.76 22.60 -4.57
C GLN A 483 3.07 21.31 -3.80
N ALA A 484 2.84 20.15 -4.42
CA ALA A 484 3.21 18.85 -3.86
C ALA A 484 4.73 18.58 -3.88
N GLY A 485 5.51 19.41 -4.61
CA GLY A 485 6.96 19.34 -4.67
C GLY A 485 7.52 18.54 -5.85
N ALA A 486 6.73 18.20 -6.87
CA ALA A 486 7.28 17.61 -8.09
C ALA A 486 8.06 18.67 -8.91
N LYS A 487 9.03 18.21 -9.69
CA LYS A 487 10.09 19.01 -10.33
C LYS A 487 10.03 18.91 -11.85
N GLY A 488 8.80 18.92 -12.38
CA GLY A 488 8.52 18.93 -13.81
C GLY A 488 7.16 18.35 -14.14
N TRP A 489 6.65 18.68 -15.31
CA TRP A 489 5.36 18.20 -15.81
C TRP A 489 5.29 18.23 -17.34
N PHE A 490 4.54 17.28 -17.91
CA PHE A 490 4.20 17.26 -19.32
C PHE A 490 2.68 17.23 -19.48
N VAL A 491 2.16 17.99 -20.44
CA VAL A 491 0.73 17.98 -20.78
C VAL A 491 0.50 17.03 -21.95
N ALA A 492 -0.43 16.08 -21.76
CA ALA A 492 -0.91 15.23 -22.84
C ALA A 492 -2.04 15.95 -23.57
N PRO A 493 -1.86 16.35 -24.85
CA PRO A 493 -2.90 17.02 -25.61
C PRO A 493 -4.10 16.07 -25.81
N PRO A 494 -5.36 16.57 -25.82
CA PRO A 494 -6.49 15.77 -26.21
C PRO A 494 -6.49 15.59 -27.75
N SER A 495 -7.31 14.68 -28.26
CA SER A 495 -7.45 14.45 -29.71
C SER A 495 -7.85 15.71 -30.50
N THR A 496 -8.54 16.66 -29.85
CA THR A 496 -8.88 17.99 -30.37
C THR A 496 -8.24 19.08 -29.50
N ALA A 497 -6.91 19.14 -29.49
CA ALA A 497 -6.17 20.12 -28.70
C ALA A 497 -6.50 21.56 -29.11
N PRO A 498 -6.73 22.48 -28.16
CA PRO A 498 -6.77 23.91 -28.43
C PRO A 498 -5.46 24.37 -29.09
N ALA A 499 -5.56 25.22 -30.13
CA ALA A 499 -4.40 25.70 -30.89
C ALA A 499 -3.43 26.53 -30.03
N ASP A 500 -3.90 27.12 -28.94
CA ASP A 500 -3.15 27.94 -28.00
C ASP A 500 -2.48 27.14 -26.87
N LEU A 501 -2.74 25.84 -26.75
CA LEU A 501 -2.19 25.00 -25.69
C LEU A 501 -0.64 25.06 -25.61
N PRO A 502 0.12 24.99 -26.73
CA PRO A 502 1.58 25.10 -26.66
C PRO A 502 2.07 26.45 -26.11
N ALA A 503 1.43 27.55 -26.50
CA ALA A 503 1.77 28.89 -26.01
C ALA A 503 1.45 29.02 -24.51
N TRP A 504 0.35 28.43 -24.05
CA TRP A 504 0.01 28.35 -22.64
C TRP A 504 1.06 27.56 -21.83
N VAL A 505 1.50 26.40 -22.32
CA VAL A 505 2.56 25.60 -21.67
C VAL A 505 3.86 26.41 -21.59
N ALA A 506 4.24 27.11 -22.66
CA ALA A 506 5.43 27.96 -22.67
C ALA A 506 5.35 29.12 -21.64
N ALA A 507 4.18 29.73 -21.47
CA ALA A 507 3.95 30.75 -20.45
C ALA A 507 4.07 30.18 -19.02
N GLN A 508 3.51 29.01 -18.77
CA GLN A 508 3.61 28.34 -17.46
C GLN A 508 5.05 27.92 -17.13
N ARG A 509 5.82 27.48 -18.13
CA ARG A 509 7.26 27.23 -18.00
C ARG A 509 8.01 28.50 -17.57
N ALA A 510 7.74 29.64 -18.21
CA ALA A 510 8.38 30.91 -17.82
C ALA A 510 8.06 31.30 -16.36
N THR A 511 6.83 31.07 -15.89
CA THR A 511 6.43 31.24 -14.48
C THR A 511 7.11 30.23 -13.53
N GLN A 512 7.57 29.09 -14.03
CA GLN A 512 8.35 28.13 -13.26
C GLN A 512 9.81 28.53 -13.15
N GLU A 513 10.40 29.00 -14.25
CA GLU A 513 11.79 29.45 -14.32
C GLU A 513 12.02 30.77 -13.56
N SER A 514 11.01 31.63 -13.42
CA SER A 514 11.12 32.88 -12.66
C SER A 514 11.13 32.70 -11.13
N ARG A 515 10.94 31.47 -10.64
CA ARG A 515 10.98 31.16 -9.21
C ARG A 515 12.36 30.65 -8.80
N ASP A 516 13.08 31.47 -8.06
CA ASP A 516 14.41 31.13 -7.53
C ASP A 516 14.41 29.88 -6.63
N ASP A 517 13.27 29.56 -5.99
CA ASP A 517 13.13 28.43 -5.07
C ASP A 517 12.68 27.12 -5.74
N ALA A 518 12.33 27.12 -7.04
CA ALA A 518 11.60 26.01 -7.65
C ALA A 518 12.34 24.66 -7.56
N ALA A 519 13.67 24.68 -7.71
CA ALA A 519 14.50 23.47 -7.66
C ALA A 519 14.69 22.91 -6.24
N ASP A 520 14.66 23.78 -5.22
CA ASP A 520 14.92 23.42 -3.83
C ASP A 520 13.65 23.36 -2.98
N TYR A 521 12.52 23.82 -3.52
CA TYR A 521 11.23 23.82 -2.86
C TYR A 521 10.81 22.41 -2.44
N THR A 522 10.55 22.22 -1.16
CA THR A 522 10.01 20.97 -0.61
C THR A 522 8.89 21.33 0.38
N PRO A 523 7.63 20.93 0.13
CA PRO A 523 6.56 21.15 1.09
C PRO A 523 6.71 20.24 2.30
N ARG A 524 5.89 20.49 3.32
CA ARG A 524 5.79 19.59 4.46
C ARG A 524 4.98 18.36 4.09
N TYR A 525 5.43 17.22 4.58
CA TYR A 525 4.77 15.95 4.35
C TYR A 525 4.35 15.32 5.67
N LEU A 526 3.06 15.01 5.78
CA LEU A 526 2.51 14.18 6.84
C LEU A 526 2.33 12.77 6.29
N LEU A 527 3.03 11.83 6.90
CA LEU A 527 2.91 10.43 6.55
C LEU A 527 1.61 9.88 7.12
N PHE A 528 0.83 9.20 6.30
CA PHE A 528 -0.25 8.32 6.78
C PHE A 528 0.01 6.88 6.31
N PRO A 529 -0.30 5.88 7.14
CA PRO A 529 -0.05 4.50 6.79
C PRO A 529 -0.97 4.07 5.66
N HIS A 530 -0.36 3.69 4.55
CA HIS A 530 -1.02 2.88 3.54
C HIS A 530 -0.92 1.43 4.02
N SER A 531 -2.00 0.92 4.60
CA SER A 531 -1.97 -0.40 5.19
C SER A 531 -1.86 -1.48 4.13
N ILE A 532 -0.65 -2.04 3.99
CA ILE A 532 -0.45 -3.46 3.68
C ILE A 532 -0.31 -4.23 5.01
N ARG A 533 -1.03 -3.82 6.08
CA ARG A 533 -1.29 -4.73 7.20
C ARG A 533 -2.46 -5.59 6.79
N GLU A 534 -2.19 -6.52 5.89
CA GLU A 534 -3.03 -7.69 5.69
C GLU A 534 -2.78 -8.57 6.91
N THR A 535 -3.48 -8.25 8.02
CA THR A 535 -3.65 -9.22 9.11
C THR A 535 -4.00 -10.55 8.45
N GLY A 536 -3.34 -11.65 8.79
CA GLY A 536 -3.34 -12.93 8.05
C GLY A 536 -4.70 -13.62 7.79
N GLY A 537 -5.83 -12.94 7.99
CA GLY A 537 -7.09 -13.25 7.32
C GLY A 537 -7.22 -12.47 6.03
N PHE A 538 -7.62 -13.14 4.94
CA PHE A 538 -7.95 -12.62 3.61
C PHE A 538 -9.11 -11.57 3.58
N GLY A 539 -9.23 -10.70 4.58
CA GLY A 539 -10.33 -9.77 4.81
C GLY A 539 -9.89 -8.31 4.73
N HIS A 540 -10.67 -7.56 3.95
CA HIS A 540 -10.81 -6.10 3.84
C HIS A 540 -9.66 -5.19 4.32
N GLN A 541 -9.10 -4.45 3.36
CA GLN A 541 -8.51 -3.13 3.56
C GLN A 541 -9.57 -2.16 4.09
N GLN A 542 -9.75 -2.05 5.42
CA GLN A 542 -10.29 -0.80 5.94
C GLN A 542 -9.14 0.21 5.91
N LEU A 543 -9.26 1.26 5.10
CA LEU A 543 -8.40 2.45 5.21
C LEU A 543 -8.40 2.84 6.69
N PRO A 544 -7.29 2.65 7.42
CA PRO A 544 -7.35 2.65 8.87
C PRO A 544 -7.55 4.06 9.46
N VAL A 545 -7.64 5.07 8.60
CA VAL A 545 -7.46 6.45 8.96
C VAL A 545 -8.24 7.31 7.96
N GLY A 546 -9.06 8.25 8.44
CA GLY A 546 -9.76 9.24 7.61
C GLY A 546 -8.84 10.33 7.04
N ALA A 547 -7.63 9.94 6.60
CA ALA A 547 -6.67 10.76 5.89
C ALA A 547 -6.62 10.28 4.44
N GLU A 548 -6.68 11.21 3.50
CA GLU A 548 -6.65 10.92 2.06
C GLU A 548 -5.39 11.53 1.45
N PRO A 549 -4.73 10.85 0.49
CA PRO A 549 -3.57 11.39 -0.19
C PRO A 549 -3.92 12.70 -0.91
N GLY A 550 -3.23 13.78 -0.60
CA GLY A 550 -3.54 15.11 -1.12
C GLY A 550 -3.15 16.25 -0.18
N PRO A 551 -3.52 17.50 -0.51
CA PRO A 551 -3.21 18.66 0.30
C PRO A 551 -4.01 18.66 1.61
N VAL A 552 -3.33 18.96 2.72
CA VAL A 552 -3.94 19.33 4.01
C VAL A 552 -4.17 20.84 4.05
N ARG A 553 -3.20 21.58 3.53
CA ARG A 553 -3.19 23.02 3.27
C ARG A 553 -2.11 23.29 2.21
N GLU A 554 -1.96 24.54 1.78
CA GLU A 554 -1.11 24.95 0.64
C GLU A 554 0.34 24.41 0.66
N ASP A 555 0.98 24.34 1.83
CA ASP A 555 2.38 23.90 2.01
C ASP A 555 2.52 22.53 2.70
N CYS A 556 1.43 21.79 2.90
CA CYS A 556 1.43 20.57 3.71
C CYS A 556 0.54 19.49 3.11
N TRP A 557 1.11 18.30 2.93
CA TRP A 557 0.51 17.22 2.18
C TRP A 557 0.41 15.93 2.99
N TRP A 558 -0.74 15.27 2.91
CA TRP A 558 -0.87 13.87 3.29
C TRP A 558 -0.24 13.02 2.19
N ILE A 559 0.78 12.24 2.56
CA ILE A 559 1.40 11.27 1.66
C ILE A 559 1.38 9.87 2.27
N PRO A 560 1.11 8.83 1.46
CA PRO A 560 1.04 7.47 1.96
C PRO A 560 2.44 6.95 2.27
N THR A 561 2.52 6.02 3.22
CA THR A 561 3.76 5.30 3.54
C THR A 561 3.49 3.84 3.85
N LEU A 562 4.46 2.97 3.55
CA LEU A 562 4.45 1.56 3.95
C LEU A 562 5.08 1.34 5.34
N ALA A 563 5.35 2.42 6.08
CA ALA A 563 5.92 2.35 7.43
C ALA A 563 4.98 1.62 8.41
N GLY A 564 5.60 0.96 9.39
CA GLY A 564 4.88 0.36 10.51
C GLY A 564 4.10 1.43 11.29
N TRP A 565 2.85 1.10 11.62
CA TRP A 565 1.93 1.99 12.30
C TRP A 565 1.09 1.23 13.34
N ASP A 566 0.57 1.97 14.30
CA ASP A 566 -0.29 1.45 15.36
C ASP A 566 -1.65 2.16 15.33
N PRO A 567 -2.77 1.40 15.24
CA PRO A 567 -4.09 1.99 15.34
C PRO A 567 -4.29 2.57 16.73
N ILE A 568 -4.79 3.79 16.79
CA ILE A 568 -5.23 4.40 18.03
C ILE A 568 -6.74 4.50 17.96
N ASP A 569 -7.40 3.73 18.81
CA ASP A 569 -8.83 3.84 18.97
C ASP A 569 -9.13 5.17 19.67
N LEU A 570 -9.76 6.11 18.97
CA LEU A 570 -10.15 7.42 19.49
C LEU A 570 -11.67 7.63 19.48
N GLY A 571 -12.43 6.56 19.29
CA GLY A 571 -13.89 6.64 19.11
C GLY A 571 -14.30 7.24 17.75
N PRO A 572 -15.61 7.49 17.54
CA PRO A 572 -16.15 7.85 16.22
C PRO A 572 -15.88 9.31 15.80
N ASP A 573 -15.58 10.19 16.75
CA ASP A 573 -15.50 11.63 16.50
C ASP A 573 -14.09 12.17 16.31
N LEU A 574 -13.08 11.36 16.63
CA LEU A 574 -11.68 11.71 16.50
C LEU A 574 -10.99 10.77 15.53
N ARG A 575 -9.88 11.21 14.97
CA ARG A 575 -9.04 10.42 14.07
C ARG A 575 -7.60 10.54 14.53
N GLY A 576 -6.85 9.47 14.34
CA GLY A 576 -5.45 9.46 14.70
C GLY A 576 -4.85 8.07 14.67
N PHE A 577 -3.53 8.05 14.61
CA PHE A 577 -2.74 6.84 14.50
C PHE A 577 -1.32 7.12 14.98
N GLY A 578 -0.66 6.06 15.43
CA GLY A 578 0.77 6.03 15.69
C GLY A 578 1.54 5.65 14.44
N ILE A 579 2.65 6.33 14.15
CA ILE A 579 3.54 5.97 13.05
C ILE A 579 4.99 6.04 13.49
N ARG A 580 5.79 5.08 13.04
CA ARG A 580 7.23 5.07 13.25
C ARG A 580 7.93 5.38 11.93
N ASP A 581 8.69 6.46 11.90
CA ASP A 581 9.57 6.80 10.78
C ASP A 581 11.02 7.00 11.26
N GLN A 582 11.87 7.53 10.37
CA GLN A 582 13.28 7.80 10.66
C GLN A 582 13.47 8.81 11.81
N SER A 583 12.49 9.66 12.08
CA SER A 583 12.51 10.64 13.17
C SER A 583 12.00 10.07 14.51
N GLY A 584 11.58 8.81 14.52
CA GLY A 584 11.07 8.10 15.69
C GLY A 584 9.57 7.84 15.64
N TYR A 585 9.00 7.53 16.80
CA TYR A 585 7.56 7.27 16.93
C TYR A 585 6.81 8.57 17.22
N ARG A 586 5.76 8.83 16.45
CA ARG A 586 4.89 10.00 16.60
C ARG A 586 3.43 9.59 16.45
N ILE A 587 2.55 10.37 17.08
CA ILE A 587 1.11 10.21 17.00
C ILE A 587 0.54 11.41 16.27
N LEU A 588 -0.27 11.15 15.24
CA LEU A 588 -1.06 12.18 14.58
C LEU A 588 -2.50 12.09 15.08
N MET A 589 -3.11 13.24 15.39
CA MET A 589 -4.46 13.30 15.94
C MET A 589 -5.21 14.55 15.46
N TRP A 590 -6.48 14.41 15.09
CA TRP A 590 -7.36 15.50 14.66
C TRP A 590 -8.83 15.20 14.93
N SER A 591 -9.66 16.24 14.76
CA SER A 591 -11.11 16.18 14.89
C SER A 591 -11.76 16.55 13.55
N PRO A 592 -12.29 15.58 12.78
CA PRO A 592 -12.95 15.86 11.51
C PRO A 592 -14.27 16.64 11.64
N LYS A 593 -14.82 16.77 12.87
CA LYS A 593 -16.08 17.50 13.14
C LYS A 593 -15.84 18.94 13.63
N GLY A 594 -14.67 19.51 13.34
CA GLY A 594 -14.28 20.85 13.79
C GLY A 594 -13.58 20.88 15.14
N LYS A 595 -13.56 22.06 15.79
CA LYS A 595 -12.76 22.31 17.00
C LYS A 595 -13.24 21.48 18.19
N ARG A 596 -12.33 20.74 18.82
CA ARG A 596 -12.63 19.94 20.02
C ARG A 596 -11.49 19.98 21.01
N ARG A 597 -11.81 20.20 22.28
CA ARG A 597 -10.85 20.11 23.37
C ARG A 597 -10.81 18.68 23.92
N ILE A 598 -9.61 18.17 24.13
CA ILE A 598 -9.38 16.88 24.76
C ILE A 598 -8.34 16.96 25.87
N HIS A 599 -8.36 15.96 26.75
CA HIS A 599 -7.34 15.76 27.76
C HIS A 599 -6.73 14.35 27.65
N LEU A 600 -5.40 14.29 27.67
CA LEU A 600 -4.62 13.06 27.75
C LEU A 600 -3.95 12.94 29.13
N LEU A 601 -3.61 11.70 29.52
CA LEU A 601 -2.92 11.37 30.77
C LEU A 601 -1.57 10.68 30.49
N PRO A 602 -0.54 11.42 30.03
CA PRO A 602 0.80 10.88 29.92
C PRO A 602 1.34 10.44 31.29
N ARG A 603 2.30 9.50 31.32
CA ARG A 603 2.96 9.16 32.60
C ARG A 603 3.76 10.36 33.12
N THR A 604 3.92 10.41 34.44
CA THR A 604 4.57 11.52 35.16
C THR A 604 6.04 11.79 34.78
N TYR A 605 6.69 10.89 34.05
CA TYR A 605 8.07 11.02 33.59
C TYR A 605 8.21 11.29 32.08
N GLU A 606 7.11 11.35 31.33
CA GLU A 606 7.16 11.58 29.87
C GLU A 606 7.15 13.07 29.53
N THR A 607 8.13 13.51 28.74
CA THR A 607 8.26 14.86 28.19
C THR A 607 7.45 15.01 26.90
N VAL A 608 6.14 14.82 26.99
CA VAL A 608 5.27 14.88 25.81
C VAL A 608 5.17 16.32 25.26
N GLU A 609 5.51 16.47 23.98
CA GLU A 609 5.31 17.70 23.22
C GLU A 609 4.24 17.52 22.15
N VAL A 610 3.34 18.51 22.06
CA VAL A 610 2.33 18.61 21.00
C VAL A 610 2.67 19.80 20.13
N ARG A 611 2.82 19.55 18.83
CA ARG A 611 3.16 20.55 17.82
C ARG A 611 2.03 20.67 16.80
N ASN A 612 1.79 21.88 16.32
CA ASN A 612 0.95 22.10 15.15
C ASN A 612 1.74 21.79 13.86
N LEU A 613 1.08 21.96 12.70
CA LEU A 613 1.71 21.77 11.39
C LEU A 613 2.81 22.76 11.06
N ASP A 614 2.87 23.90 11.76
CA ASP A 614 3.98 24.86 11.64
C ASP A 614 5.22 24.38 12.42
N GLY A 615 5.11 23.32 13.20
CA GLY A 615 6.15 22.83 14.10
C GLY A 615 6.21 23.59 15.43
N LYS A 616 5.32 24.57 15.62
CA LYS A 616 5.20 25.33 16.87
C LYS A 616 4.62 24.43 17.95
N VAL A 617 5.27 24.42 19.11
CA VAL A 617 4.77 23.71 20.29
C VAL A 617 3.53 24.43 20.79
N ILE A 618 2.38 23.75 20.76
CA ILE A 618 1.08 24.27 21.22
C ILE A 618 0.69 23.75 22.60
N ALA A 619 1.26 22.61 23.02
CA ALA A 619 1.12 22.10 24.38
C ALA A 619 2.35 21.30 24.80
N ARG A 620 2.67 21.35 26.10
CA ARG A 620 3.68 20.52 26.76
C ARG A 620 3.10 19.89 28.01
N HIS A 621 3.37 18.62 28.21
CA HIS A 621 3.01 17.95 29.46
C HIS A 621 3.86 18.50 30.62
N ARG A 622 3.20 18.84 31.72
CA ARG A 622 3.86 19.19 32.99
C ARG A 622 3.59 18.06 33.97
N LYS A 623 4.63 17.57 34.64
CA LYS A 623 4.56 16.47 35.61
C LYS A 623 3.35 16.61 36.54
N GLY A 624 2.51 15.58 36.59
CA GLY A 624 1.32 15.50 37.46
C GLY A 624 0.11 16.29 36.97
N LYS A 625 0.13 16.85 35.75
CA LYS A 625 -1.02 17.55 35.16
C LYS A 625 -1.51 16.85 33.90
N ARG A 626 -2.81 16.96 33.63
CA ARG A 626 -3.41 16.51 32.37
C ARG A 626 -2.83 17.31 31.20
N LEU A 627 -2.58 16.64 30.08
CA LEU A 627 -2.19 17.30 28.85
C LEU A 627 -3.45 17.75 28.11
N ARG A 628 -3.70 19.05 28.08
CA ARG A 628 -4.82 19.66 27.35
C ARG A 628 -4.40 19.92 25.90
N ILE A 629 -5.23 19.50 24.96
CA ILE A 629 -5.02 19.71 23.52
C ILE A 629 -6.31 20.26 22.91
N ASP A 630 -6.19 21.35 22.15
CA ASP A 630 -7.28 21.89 21.34
C ASP A 630 -7.09 21.39 19.90
N LEU A 631 -7.88 20.40 19.49
CA LEU A 631 -7.87 19.80 18.16
C LEU A 631 -8.76 20.58 17.19
N SER A 632 -8.42 20.54 15.91
CA SER A 632 -9.25 21.01 14.78
C SER A 632 -9.25 19.93 13.68
N GLU A 633 -9.73 20.28 12.49
CA GLU A 633 -9.64 19.42 11.30
C GLU A 633 -8.18 19.21 10.86
N GLN A 634 -7.27 20.12 11.24
CA GLN A 634 -5.84 19.95 11.00
C GLN A 634 -5.22 19.05 12.06
N PRO A 635 -4.38 18.08 11.67
CA PRO A 635 -3.70 17.20 12.60
C PRO A 635 -2.64 17.92 13.43
N VAL A 636 -2.55 17.52 14.69
CA VAL A 636 -1.43 17.82 15.57
C VAL A 636 -0.48 16.64 15.62
N ILE A 637 0.80 16.92 15.86
CA ILE A 637 1.85 15.92 15.99
C ILE A 637 2.24 15.82 17.45
N ILE A 638 2.07 14.64 18.04
CA ILE A 638 2.42 14.34 19.43
C ILE A 638 3.64 13.43 19.42
N THR A 639 4.68 13.81 20.15
CA THR A 639 5.94 13.06 20.24
C THR A 639 6.17 12.57 21.66
N GLN A 640 6.90 11.46 21.80
CA GLN A 640 7.28 10.86 23.09
C GLN A 640 6.10 10.41 23.97
N LEU A 641 4.90 10.26 23.41
CA LEU A 641 3.73 9.70 24.08
C LEU A 641 3.61 8.21 23.77
N ASN A 642 3.40 7.39 24.81
CA ASN A 642 3.08 5.98 24.62
C ASN A 642 1.71 5.83 23.91
N PRO A 643 1.58 5.05 22.82
CA PRO A 643 0.30 4.83 22.12
C PRO A 643 -0.85 4.42 23.04
N LEU A 644 -0.58 3.62 24.06
CA LEU A 644 -1.58 3.15 25.02
C LEU A 644 -2.16 4.30 25.88
N GLN A 645 -1.50 5.46 25.90
CA GLN A 645 -1.92 6.64 26.65
C GLN A 645 -2.55 7.72 25.77
N ALA A 646 -2.71 7.44 24.48
CA ALA A 646 -3.30 8.37 23.52
C ALA A 646 -4.83 8.42 23.60
N THR A 647 -5.47 7.61 24.46
CA THR A 647 -6.91 7.61 24.68
C THR A 647 -7.36 8.88 25.42
N PRO A 648 -8.22 9.73 24.82
CA PRO A 648 -8.76 10.90 25.49
C PRO A 648 -9.73 10.56 26.62
N ILE A 649 -9.68 11.33 27.70
CA ILE A 649 -10.60 11.21 28.83
C ILE A 649 -12.06 11.37 28.36
N GLU A 650 -12.32 12.35 27.52
CA GLU A 650 -13.67 12.69 27.03
C GLU A 650 -14.29 11.56 26.21
N VAL A 651 -13.47 10.80 25.48
CA VAL A 651 -13.95 9.65 24.70
C VAL A 651 -14.36 8.53 25.64
N ALA A 652 -13.54 8.24 26.66
CA ALA A 652 -13.86 7.23 27.66
C ALA A 652 -15.12 7.59 28.48
N GLN A 653 -15.29 8.87 28.82
CA GLN A 653 -16.50 9.39 29.49
C GLN A 653 -17.74 9.23 28.61
N ALA A 654 -17.68 9.68 27.35
CA ALA A 654 -18.81 9.61 26.43
C ALA A 654 -19.27 8.16 26.16
N GLU A 655 -18.34 7.22 25.99
CA GLU A 655 -18.69 5.81 25.80
C GLU A 655 -19.27 5.18 27.07
N LEU A 656 -18.80 5.58 28.26
CA LEU A 656 -19.35 5.12 29.52
C LEU A 656 -20.79 5.62 29.72
N GLU A 657 -21.05 6.89 29.40
CA GLU A 657 -22.38 7.50 29.40
C GLU A 657 -23.31 6.86 28.36
N GLU A 658 -22.80 6.56 27.17
CA GLU A 658 -23.55 5.87 26.12
C GLU A 658 -23.97 4.47 26.57
N LEU A 659 -23.04 3.69 27.15
CA LEU A 659 -23.35 2.38 27.69
C LEU A 659 -24.39 2.46 28.81
N ASP A 660 -24.28 3.43 29.71
CA ASP A 660 -25.26 3.63 30.80
C ASP A 660 -26.66 3.96 30.25
N ARG A 661 -26.73 4.82 29.22
CA ARG A 661 -27.99 5.14 28.53
C ARG A 661 -28.58 3.90 27.85
N MET A 662 -27.79 3.16 27.07
CA MET A 662 -28.26 1.95 26.37
C MET A 662 -28.67 0.84 27.34
N THR A 663 -27.96 0.71 28.46
CA THR A 663 -28.31 -0.24 29.54
C THR A 663 -29.67 0.08 30.13
N ARG A 664 -29.98 1.37 30.36
CA ARG A 664 -31.32 1.80 30.80
C ARG A 664 -32.39 1.49 29.76
N GLU A 665 -32.13 1.80 28.49
CA GLU A 665 -33.08 1.53 27.39
C GLU A 665 -33.36 0.04 27.22
N LEU A 666 -32.33 -0.81 27.22
CA LEU A 666 -32.47 -2.26 27.11
C LEU A 666 -33.24 -2.86 28.29
N GLY A 667 -33.02 -2.33 29.50
CA GLY A 667 -33.79 -2.72 30.68
C GLY A 667 -35.27 -2.40 30.54
N LEU A 668 -35.62 -1.23 29.98
CA LEU A 668 -37.01 -0.86 29.68
C LEU A 668 -37.63 -1.76 28.60
N LYS A 669 -36.83 -2.22 27.63
CA LYS A 669 -37.24 -3.20 26.60
C LYS A 669 -37.26 -4.66 27.11
N GLY A 670 -37.06 -4.90 28.41
CA GLY A 670 -37.13 -6.23 29.02
C GLY A 670 -35.92 -7.13 28.79
N HIS A 671 -34.83 -6.62 28.22
CA HIS A 671 -33.59 -7.39 28.08
C HIS A 671 -32.86 -7.52 29.42
N SER A 672 -32.15 -8.63 29.62
CA SER A 672 -31.29 -8.80 30.78
C SER A 672 -30.05 -7.91 30.67
N VAL A 673 -29.86 -7.02 31.64
CA VAL A 673 -28.78 -6.01 31.64
C VAL A 673 -27.70 -6.25 32.69
N ARG A 674 -27.75 -7.38 33.42
CA ARG A 674 -26.85 -7.67 34.55
C ARG A 674 -25.37 -7.62 34.18
N ALA A 675 -25.00 -8.16 33.02
CA ALA A 675 -23.62 -8.13 32.53
C ALA A 675 -23.15 -6.70 32.18
N LEU A 676 -24.04 -5.89 31.57
CA LEU A 676 -23.75 -4.49 31.24
C LEU A 676 -23.59 -3.64 32.52
N GLN A 677 -24.47 -3.84 33.51
CA GLN A 677 -24.37 -3.18 34.82
C GLN A 677 -23.08 -3.55 35.57
N GLY A 678 -22.65 -4.81 35.49
CA GLY A 678 -21.37 -5.25 36.04
C GLY A 678 -20.18 -4.53 35.41
N ALA A 679 -20.15 -4.42 34.07
CA ALA A 679 -19.12 -3.68 33.35
C ALA A 679 -19.14 -2.18 33.70
N LEU A 680 -20.32 -1.55 33.78
CA LEU A 680 -20.49 -0.15 34.20
C LEU A 680 -19.96 0.10 35.62
N SER A 681 -20.26 -0.81 36.56
CA SER A 681 -19.78 -0.70 37.94
C SER A 681 -18.25 -0.73 38.00
N LEU A 682 -17.62 -1.71 37.34
CA LEU A 682 -16.16 -1.82 37.27
C LEU A 682 -15.52 -0.60 36.59
N ALA A 683 -16.07 -0.15 35.46
CA ALA A 683 -15.58 1.02 34.76
C ALA A 683 -15.67 2.30 35.61
N ARG A 684 -16.75 2.49 36.37
CA ARG A 684 -16.90 3.61 37.33
C ARG A 684 -15.88 3.54 38.46
N THR A 685 -15.44 2.34 38.87
CA THR A 685 -14.37 2.21 39.88
C THR A 685 -13.00 2.66 39.35
N LEU A 686 -12.70 2.38 38.08
CA LEU A 686 -11.45 2.82 37.46
C LEU A 686 -11.39 4.34 37.24
N LYS A 687 -12.55 4.97 36.99
CA LYS A 687 -12.73 6.40 36.67
C LYS A 687 -12.02 6.81 35.37
N PRO A 688 -12.76 7.33 34.36
CA PRO A 688 -12.16 7.80 33.10
C PRO A 688 -11.04 8.82 33.27
N GLU A 689 -11.08 9.62 34.35
CA GLU A 689 -10.10 10.65 34.66
C GLU A 689 -8.78 10.13 35.20
N VAL A 690 -8.71 8.84 35.54
CA VAL A 690 -7.54 8.16 36.11
C VAL A 690 -7.00 7.14 35.13
N ASP A 691 -7.87 6.31 34.55
CA ASP A 691 -7.50 5.28 33.57
C ASP A 691 -8.51 5.21 32.40
N PRO A 692 -8.44 6.16 31.45
CA PRO A 692 -9.36 6.21 30.32
C PRO A 692 -9.24 4.98 29.41
N MET A 693 -8.03 4.44 29.24
CA MET A 693 -7.81 3.24 28.44
C MET A 693 -8.44 2.00 29.11
N GLY A 694 -8.17 1.79 30.39
CA GLY A 694 -8.74 0.66 31.14
C GLY A 694 -10.26 0.69 31.15
N VAL A 695 -10.85 1.87 31.34
CA VAL A 695 -12.31 2.07 31.20
C VAL A 695 -12.81 1.60 29.84
N ARG A 696 -12.20 2.07 28.74
CA ARG A 696 -12.64 1.71 27.38
C ARG A 696 -12.47 0.21 27.09
N GLN A 697 -11.36 -0.39 27.52
CA GLN A 697 -11.13 -1.82 27.35
C GLN A 697 -12.21 -2.66 28.03
N LEU A 698 -12.70 -2.24 29.21
CA LEU A 698 -13.78 -2.92 29.91
C LEU A 698 -15.14 -2.79 29.23
N ILE A 699 -15.47 -1.60 28.70
CA ILE A 699 -16.84 -1.31 28.23
C ILE A 699 -17.06 -1.56 26.74
N ARG A 700 -16.00 -1.70 25.92
CA ARG A 700 -16.13 -1.79 24.46
C ARG A 700 -16.97 -2.97 23.98
N ALA A 701 -16.70 -4.18 24.47
CA ALA A 701 -17.48 -5.36 24.10
C ALA A 701 -18.93 -5.28 24.61
N PRO A 702 -19.19 -4.89 25.88
CA PRO A 702 -20.53 -4.58 26.36
C PRO A 702 -21.29 -3.56 25.51
N LEU A 703 -20.65 -2.45 25.12
CA LEU A 703 -21.25 -1.40 24.31
C LEU A 703 -21.61 -1.90 22.90
N ALA A 704 -20.74 -2.68 22.27
CA ALA A 704 -21.03 -3.31 20.98
C ALA A 704 -22.20 -4.31 21.07
N ALA A 705 -22.27 -5.10 22.15
CA ALA A 705 -23.39 -6.01 22.38
C ALA A 705 -24.71 -5.24 22.59
N ALA A 706 -24.68 -4.14 23.36
CA ALA A 706 -25.84 -3.30 23.59
C ALA A 706 -26.37 -2.67 22.29
N ARG A 707 -25.48 -2.13 21.44
CA ARG A 707 -25.84 -1.60 20.11
C ARG A 707 -26.54 -2.65 19.24
N ARG A 708 -25.97 -3.86 19.14
CA ARG A 708 -26.58 -4.95 18.37
C ARG A 708 -27.96 -5.34 18.86
N LEU A 709 -28.19 -5.34 20.18
CA LEU A 709 -29.50 -5.67 20.76
C LEU A 709 -30.54 -4.59 20.46
N LEU A 710 -30.13 -3.31 20.40
CA LEU A 710 -31.02 -2.20 20.07
C LEU A 710 -31.29 -2.05 18.57
N GLU A 711 -30.34 -2.47 17.72
CA GLU A 711 -30.46 -2.46 16.25
C GLU A 711 -31.20 -3.69 15.70
N ALA A 712 -31.41 -4.74 16.51
CA ALA A 712 -32.18 -5.91 16.10
C ALA A 712 -33.63 -5.48 15.84
N PRO A 713 -34.22 -5.80 14.66
CA PRO A 713 -35.62 -5.50 14.41
C PRO A 713 -36.48 -6.17 15.49
N GLU A 714 -37.44 -5.42 16.05
CA GLU A 714 -38.39 -5.96 17.01
C GLU A 714 -39.10 -7.15 16.36
N THR A 715 -38.72 -8.36 16.78
CA THR A 715 -39.46 -9.57 16.40
C THR A 715 -40.89 -9.34 16.88
N PRO A 716 -41.92 -9.34 16.00
CA PRO A 716 -43.29 -9.11 16.45
C PRO A 716 -43.60 -10.15 17.51
N GLN A 717 -43.92 -9.69 18.73
CA GLN A 717 -44.37 -10.57 19.80
C GLN A 717 -45.57 -11.35 19.26
N ALA A 718 -45.42 -12.67 19.17
CA ALA A 718 -46.55 -13.54 18.89
C ALA A 718 -47.63 -13.24 19.95
N PRO A 719 -48.90 -13.05 19.54
CA PRO A 719 -49.95 -12.73 20.48
C PRO A 719 -50.02 -13.82 21.56
N PRO A 720 -50.25 -13.46 22.83
CA PRO A 720 -50.28 -14.41 23.92
C PRO A 720 -51.33 -15.48 23.61
N THR A 721 -50.89 -16.73 23.56
CA THR A 721 -51.79 -17.87 23.41
C THR A 721 -52.65 -17.93 24.66
N MET A 722 -53.95 -17.63 24.52
CA MET A 722 -54.94 -17.93 25.54
C MET A 722 -54.93 -19.44 25.79
N GLN A 723 -54.38 -19.85 26.94
CA GLN A 723 -54.67 -21.14 27.53
C GLN A 723 -55.36 -20.93 28.89
N SER A 724 -56.53 -21.58 28.98
CA SER A 724 -57.34 -21.99 30.14
C SER A 724 -58.04 -20.93 31.00
N LEU A 725 -59.37 -20.86 30.83
CA LEU A 725 -60.40 -20.95 31.88
C LEU A 725 -61.54 -21.81 31.28
N GLU A 726 -61.73 -23.08 31.67
CA GLU A 726 -62.58 -23.50 32.80
C GLU A 726 -62.64 -22.57 34.01
#